data_AF-A0A821NEK8-F1
#
_entry.id   AF-A0A821NEK8-F1
#
_cell.length_a   1.000
_cell.length_b   1.000
_cell.length_c   1.000
_cell.angle_alpha   90.00
_cell.angle_beta   90.00
_cell.angle_gamma   90.00
#
_symmetry.space_group_name_H-M   'P 1'
#
loop_
_entity.id
_entity.type
_entity.pdbx_description
1 polymer ?
#
loop_
_entity_poly.entity_id
_entity_poly.type
_entity_poly.pdbx_seq_one_letter_code
_entity_poly.pdbx_strand_id
1 'polypeptide(L)'
;MATTVAGARNPAPPSNQSPVKFHMSWRSTACTLLLAITVTVSETNVTHKESIAVTACVAGDGADASPALAELAALTLRIGGIRAHAVPPPELCVSPSRADSVACQKAIFSDLGQGKLHVALLSVPAGSTLSSWLLRNNGLDDLGDVIMSPTRRVCVAPPPARSILDLEDALIARKYYIPRDTAVELQADMQSNITLKNQSKFPKMYEPEWCNSNTSCATIFTSDVGEARLLYEVVRENYLRAIVVPVGTNLHQITNSINNRTLVCDWNQHFQEPFYPLGPPPCRMDVEKCHFESRRVVKWINTRALARSPSAVRALRRLKINFSGLQELATKKRDHGVEAGALAFLSDHPVRDNVRQLRVVTFLPEDTKREVYNSSALMAAAVLAARDLEGLLPGIATFKVQTYDDRCNAVQAYKYLIDALGTGDYDALTAAVGPACGVPFADVVRQGPSHRLPALAYTPQSPPSPPAAPLALLAAGDARSIGSAVAAFSTSLGWRRMVSLSETATHSALATASFGVDFIVNLELPDERPEYDPSIFTLWADRAARANGRIIYISVEDARAVRHALCAGHKSGLTPSSGAVWILPSGLPPNWQTPKGDTCTAEEIDEMLLGHISVAQEWMLPWLDDNTNTTKSEEMESWEYRWREDCHMLNKPCDKPGPYAALLYDVLKLWASALKKLIIARPASLDDLHDPDLLRSLVTNATLIKYEGLTGKFEWIKLSKDGAIFARSSPLIIYQWDGQRRREIGRWFDDKLELEENALKWYSADGRRPDDGHDRCALQPLADLFNIQCRTSTILLVSTLLGVTIVILSGLMVYCKRRAEKKYRAKLEALTLRRLPLVKAVGLDPWEIPRERVVINRKLGMGAFGTVYGGHALLAEDRGWTAVAVKTLKAGASNEEKLDFLSEAEVMKRFDHKNVVRLLAVITKTEPVCTVMEFMLYGDLKNYLLARRHLTNSDSGDDPEEQVSARRLTGMALDIARALSYLAQMKYVHRDVAARNCLVSARRVVKLADFGMTRLVFENDYYRFSRKGMLPVRWMAPESLALGIFLPASDVWSFGVLLYEIVTFGSLPYQGLSNSEVLNKVKSGQTITLPTGLKPQLEGLIKSCWQSEYKSRPTASEVAAFIADTPRLLSPCLDLPLDALSLDVDSWRLSKERAEARWVSWAAPPSATTDVTYLSADAPRENDRFLP
;
A
#
# COMPACT_ATOMS: atom_id res chain seq x y z
N MET A 1 38.52 10.72 -51.00
CA MET A 1 38.54 11.23 -52.39
C MET A 1 37.25 12.00 -52.59
N ALA A 2 37.29 13.33 -52.41
CA ALA A 2 37.24 14.34 -53.47
C ALA A 2 35.79 14.56 -53.95
N THR A 3 35.17 15.74 -54.02
CA THR A 3 35.53 17.17 -53.91
C THR A 3 34.19 17.94 -54.08
N THR A 4 33.81 18.90 -53.22
CA THR A 4 33.68 20.37 -53.49
C THR A 4 32.96 20.77 -54.80
N VAL A 5 32.06 21.76 -54.94
CA VAL A 5 31.89 23.04 -54.22
C VAL A 5 30.59 23.79 -54.65
N ALA A 6 30.04 24.56 -53.69
CA ALA A 6 29.32 25.85 -53.70
C ALA A 6 28.22 26.27 -54.70
N GLY A 7 27.24 27.02 -54.16
CA GLY A 7 26.55 28.12 -54.86
C GLY A 7 25.17 28.47 -54.29
N ALA A 8 25.08 29.53 -53.48
CA ALA A 8 23.87 29.95 -52.75
C ALA A 8 23.03 31.02 -53.49
N ARG A 9 21.69 30.96 -53.33
CA ARG A 9 20.74 31.99 -52.82
C ARG A 9 19.34 31.94 -53.47
N ASN A 10 18.34 31.85 -52.58
CA ASN A 10 16.87 31.92 -52.72
C ASN A 10 16.34 33.31 -53.22
N PRO A 11 15.01 33.56 -53.31
CA PRO A 11 13.92 32.81 -53.97
C PRO A 11 12.89 33.74 -54.70
N ALA A 12 12.01 33.20 -55.56
CA ALA A 12 10.56 33.53 -55.66
C ALA A 12 9.89 32.80 -56.86
N PRO A 13 8.59 32.42 -56.77
CA PRO A 13 7.87 31.53 -57.71
C PRO A 13 7.05 32.36 -58.74
N PRO A 14 6.47 31.84 -59.87
CA PRO A 14 5.52 30.71 -59.89
C PRO A 14 5.37 29.87 -61.20
N SER A 15 4.48 28.88 -61.13
CA SER A 15 3.55 28.39 -62.17
C SER A 15 3.92 27.20 -63.09
N ASN A 16 2.90 26.35 -63.24
CA ASN A 16 2.65 25.26 -64.19
C ASN A 16 3.32 23.90 -63.97
N GLN A 17 2.56 22.93 -63.44
CA GLN A 17 1.83 21.94 -64.27
C GLN A 17 0.86 21.10 -63.40
N SER A 18 -0.28 20.77 -63.98
CA SER A 18 -1.45 20.06 -63.43
C SER A 18 -1.21 18.64 -62.92
N PRO A 19 -1.94 18.15 -61.90
CA PRO A 19 -2.16 16.73 -61.72
C PRO A 19 -3.56 16.29 -62.15
N VAL A 20 -3.53 15.10 -62.73
CA VAL A 20 -4.59 14.27 -63.31
C VAL A 20 -5.68 13.92 -62.29
N LYS A 21 -6.94 13.97 -62.73
CA LYS A 21 -8.11 13.43 -62.01
C LYS A 21 -8.07 11.89 -62.01
N PHE A 22 -8.28 11.27 -60.86
CA PHE A 22 -8.78 9.89 -60.76
C PHE A 22 -10.11 9.88 -60.01
N HIS A 23 -11.14 9.39 -60.71
CA HIS A 23 -12.44 9.02 -60.13
C HIS A 23 -12.30 7.67 -59.43
N MET A 24 -12.78 7.56 -58.20
CA MET A 24 -13.22 6.27 -57.64
C MET A 24 -14.59 6.45 -57.00
N SER A 25 -15.57 5.74 -57.54
CA SER A 25 -16.95 5.69 -57.06
C SER A 25 -17.05 4.79 -55.84
N TRP A 26 -17.69 5.30 -54.79
CA TRP A 26 -17.99 4.56 -53.58
C TRP A 26 -19.41 4.04 -53.62
N ARG A 27 -19.59 2.74 -53.39
CA ARG A 27 -20.86 2.16 -52.98
C ARG A 27 -20.60 1.25 -51.78
N SER A 28 -20.94 1.72 -50.59
CA SER A 28 -21.30 0.84 -49.48
C SER A 28 -22.49 1.44 -48.73
N THR A 29 -23.50 0.59 -48.53
CA THR A 29 -24.72 0.83 -47.75
C THR A 29 -24.62 -0.02 -46.49
N ALA A 30 -24.44 0.58 -45.31
CA ALA A 30 -24.92 0.08 -44.00
C ALA A 30 -24.57 1.05 -42.85
N CYS A 31 -25.56 1.29 -42.00
CA CYS A 31 -25.74 2.43 -41.08
C CYS A 31 -24.89 2.45 -39.80
N THR A 32 -24.73 3.64 -39.25
CA THR A 32 -24.15 3.91 -37.92
C THR A 32 -24.83 5.10 -37.22
N LEU A 33 -25.16 4.92 -35.94
CA LEU A 33 -25.73 5.90 -35.00
C LEU A 33 -24.63 6.68 -34.25
N LEU A 34 -24.52 7.98 -34.41
CA LEU A 34 -23.56 8.86 -33.72
C LEU A 34 -24.31 9.76 -32.74
N LEU A 35 -23.82 9.87 -31.51
CA LEU A 35 -24.39 10.77 -30.49
C LEU A 35 -23.26 11.62 -29.90
N ALA A 36 -23.12 12.84 -30.35
CA ALA A 36 -22.06 13.77 -29.97
C ALA A 36 -22.57 14.77 -28.92
N ILE A 37 -21.68 15.22 -28.05
CA ILE A 37 -22.01 16.10 -26.92
C ILE A 37 -20.97 17.23 -26.89
N THR A 38 -21.39 18.45 -26.67
CA THR A 38 -20.54 19.63 -26.71
C THR A 38 -20.79 20.47 -25.48
N VAL A 39 -19.75 20.74 -24.70
CA VAL A 39 -19.85 21.63 -23.55
C VAL A 39 -19.40 23.02 -23.98
N THR A 40 -20.31 23.98 -24.09
CA THR A 40 -19.93 25.36 -24.45
C THR A 40 -19.57 26.14 -23.19
N VAL A 41 -18.32 26.60 -23.09
CA VAL A 41 -17.90 27.62 -22.12
C VAL A 41 -17.84 28.95 -22.86
N SER A 42 -18.78 29.87 -22.56
CA SER A 42 -18.82 31.19 -23.18
C SER A 42 -17.74 32.09 -22.57
N GLU A 43 -16.67 32.38 -23.31
CA GLU A 43 -15.77 33.50 -23.04
C GLU A 43 -16.38 34.77 -23.65
N THR A 44 -17.26 35.42 -22.90
CA THR A 44 -17.46 36.88 -22.90
C THR A 44 -18.41 37.23 -21.76
N ASN A 45 -18.09 38.31 -21.04
CA ASN A 45 -18.74 38.78 -19.83
C ASN A 45 -20.27 38.66 -19.86
N VAL A 46 -20.82 37.77 -19.02
CA VAL A 46 -22.01 37.90 -18.14
C VAL A 46 -22.45 36.49 -17.71
N THR A 47 -22.33 36.20 -16.41
CA THR A 47 -22.85 35.02 -15.66
C THR A 47 -22.55 33.62 -16.23
N HIS A 48 -21.58 32.93 -15.62
CA HIS A 48 -21.25 31.53 -15.91
C HIS A 48 -22.46 30.58 -15.70
N LYS A 49 -22.94 29.98 -16.78
CA LYS A 49 -23.72 28.73 -16.74
C LYS A 49 -23.17 27.80 -17.82
N GLU A 50 -22.44 26.76 -17.41
CA GLU A 50 -22.05 25.67 -18.30
C GLU A 50 -23.33 24.94 -18.77
N SER A 51 -23.50 24.80 -20.08
CA SER A 51 -24.61 24.04 -20.67
C SER A 51 -24.09 23.05 -21.70
N ILE A 52 -24.69 21.87 -21.71
CA ILE A 52 -24.28 20.73 -22.54
C ILE A 52 -25.13 20.69 -23.80
N ALA A 53 -24.58 21.13 -24.93
CA ALA A 53 -25.21 20.91 -26.22
C ALA A 53 -25.08 19.43 -26.64
N VAL A 54 -26.10 18.85 -27.25
CA VAL A 54 -26.14 17.44 -27.67
C VAL A 54 -26.52 17.39 -29.14
N THR A 55 -25.80 16.64 -29.95
CA THR A 55 -26.11 16.46 -31.36
C THR A 55 -26.07 14.98 -31.73
N ALA A 56 -26.89 14.55 -32.68
CA ALA A 56 -26.93 13.16 -33.11
C ALA A 56 -26.91 13.08 -34.63
N CYS A 57 -26.30 12.02 -35.18
CA CYS A 57 -26.20 11.75 -36.61
C CYS A 57 -26.54 10.29 -36.87
N VAL A 58 -27.45 10.01 -37.78
CA VAL A 58 -27.81 8.64 -38.17
C VAL A 58 -27.72 8.52 -39.69
N ALA A 59 -27.00 7.52 -40.19
CA ALA A 59 -26.86 7.30 -41.63
C ALA A 59 -28.09 6.57 -42.23
N GLY A 60 -28.43 6.86 -43.49
CA GLY A 60 -29.50 6.19 -44.26
C GLY A 60 -30.91 6.68 -43.95
N ASP A 61 -31.94 5.83 -44.15
CA ASP A 61 -33.36 6.14 -43.87
C ASP A 61 -33.65 6.51 -42.40
N GLY A 62 -32.67 6.35 -41.50
CA GLY A 62 -32.72 6.79 -40.11
C GLY A 62 -32.31 8.25 -39.88
N ALA A 63 -31.86 8.99 -40.91
CA ALA A 63 -31.44 10.39 -40.79
C ALA A 63 -32.56 11.28 -40.20
N ASP A 64 -33.81 10.97 -40.52
CA ASP A 64 -35.00 11.65 -40.00
C ASP A 64 -35.16 11.52 -38.49
N ALA A 65 -34.58 10.50 -37.84
CA ALA A 65 -34.64 10.29 -36.40
C ALA A 65 -33.60 11.12 -35.62
N SER A 66 -32.55 11.62 -36.29
CA SER A 66 -31.40 12.27 -35.64
C SER A 66 -31.77 13.45 -34.73
N PRO A 67 -32.67 14.38 -35.13
CA PRO A 67 -33.07 15.48 -34.25
C PRO A 67 -33.83 15.02 -33.00
N ALA A 68 -34.70 14.01 -33.12
CA ALA A 68 -35.44 13.47 -31.99
C ALA A 68 -34.55 12.68 -31.04
N LEU A 69 -33.52 12.01 -31.58
CA LEU A 69 -32.52 11.31 -30.77
C LEU A 69 -31.62 12.28 -29.99
N ALA A 70 -31.24 13.40 -30.60
CA ALA A 70 -30.50 14.46 -29.91
C ALA A 70 -31.34 15.08 -28.78
N GLU A 71 -32.63 15.35 -29.03
CA GLU A 71 -33.54 15.87 -28.01
C GLU A 71 -33.84 14.84 -26.92
N LEU A 72 -33.98 13.57 -27.26
CA LEU A 72 -34.14 12.47 -26.29
C LEU A 72 -32.94 12.38 -25.33
N ALA A 73 -31.73 12.49 -25.87
CA ALA A 73 -30.51 12.47 -25.07
C ALA A 73 -30.35 13.74 -24.23
N ALA A 74 -30.71 14.92 -24.78
CA ALA A 74 -30.73 16.18 -24.02
C ALA A 74 -31.77 16.15 -22.89
N LEU A 75 -32.98 15.62 -23.13
CA LEU A 75 -34.01 15.43 -22.11
C LEU A 75 -33.56 14.45 -21.03
N THR A 76 -32.93 13.34 -21.40
CA THR A 76 -32.38 12.37 -20.44
C THR A 76 -31.31 13.01 -19.54
N LEU A 77 -30.46 13.87 -20.10
CA LEU A 77 -29.48 14.65 -19.33
C LEU A 77 -30.15 15.71 -18.43
N ARG A 78 -31.19 16.41 -18.92
CA ARG A 78 -31.99 17.35 -18.13
C ARG A 78 -32.68 16.67 -16.95
N ILE A 79 -33.24 15.48 -17.16
CA ILE A 79 -33.86 14.66 -16.11
C ILE A 79 -32.79 14.28 -15.06
N GLY A 80 -31.59 13.91 -15.49
CA GLY A 80 -30.42 13.67 -14.61
C GLY A 80 -29.79 14.94 -14.03
N GLY A 81 -30.49 16.08 -13.99
CA GLY A 81 -30.06 17.33 -13.34
C GLY A 81 -29.05 18.18 -14.13
N ILE A 82 -28.71 17.80 -15.36
CA ILE A 82 -27.69 18.46 -16.17
C ILE A 82 -28.37 19.38 -17.19
N ARG A 83 -27.99 20.67 -17.21
CA ARG A 83 -28.51 21.60 -18.23
C ARG A 83 -27.98 21.20 -19.60
N ALA A 84 -28.83 20.62 -20.43
CA ALA A 84 -28.49 20.20 -21.78
C ALA A 84 -29.48 20.72 -22.82
N HIS A 85 -29.06 20.94 -24.06
CA HIS A 85 -29.93 21.34 -25.18
C HIS A 85 -29.54 20.61 -26.46
N ALA A 86 -30.51 20.16 -27.26
CA ALA A 86 -30.17 19.56 -28.55
C ALA A 86 -29.76 20.65 -29.54
N VAL A 87 -28.76 20.34 -30.36
CA VAL A 87 -28.23 21.21 -31.41
C VAL A 87 -28.22 20.42 -32.72
N PRO A 88 -28.65 21.02 -33.84
CA PRO A 88 -28.61 20.36 -35.13
C PRO A 88 -27.17 19.97 -35.51
N PRO A 89 -26.97 18.80 -36.13
CA PRO A 89 -25.64 18.41 -36.61
C PRO A 89 -25.17 19.31 -37.77
N PRO A 90 -23.86 19.33 -38.09
CA PRO A 90 -23.33 20.14 -39.19
C PRO A 90 -24.09 19.88 -40.49
N GLU A 91 -24.39 20.93 -41.28
CA GLU A 91 -25.24 20.85 -42.49
C GLU A 91 -24.80 19.76 -43.49
N LEU A 92 -23.48 19.53 -43.59
CA LEU A 92 -22.87 18.49 -44.43
C LEU A 92 -23.22 17.05 -44.02
N CYS A 93 -23.71 16.85 -42.79
CA CYS A 93 -24.13 15.56 -42.23
C CYS A 93 -25.66 15.36 -42.30
N VAL A 94 -26.43 16.35 -42.78
CA VAL A 94 -27.90 16.34 -42.81
C VAL A 94 -28.46 16.01 -44.21
N SER A 95 -27.62 15.98 -45.25
CA SER A 95 -28.09 15.81 -46.63
C SER A 95 -28.75 14.43 -46.89
N PRO A 96 -30.00 14.39 -47.39
CA PRO A 96 -30.70 13.13 -47.72
C PRO A 96 -30.14 12.43 -48.96
N SER A 97 -29.50 13.18 -49.87
CA SER A 97 -29.00 12.66 -51.15
C SER A 97 -27.51 12.37 -51.04
N ARG A 98 -27.17 11.16 -50.57
CA ARG A 98 -25.80 10.67 -50.33
C ARG A 98 -25.00 11.63 -49.44
N ALA A 99 -25.19 11.51 -48.13
CA ALA A 99 -24.14 11.89 -47.20
C ALA A 99 -22.86 11.19 -47.64
N ASP A 100 -21.91 11.94 -48.20
CA ASP A 100 -20.56 11.46 -48.42
C ASP A 100 -19.98 11.27 -47.02
N SER A 101 -19.96 10.02 -46.55
CA SER A 101 -19.54 9.66 -45.20
C SER A 101 -18.16 10.26 -44.88
N VAL A 102 -17.33 10.42 -45.90
CA VAL A 102 -16.00 11.05 -45.83
C VAL A 102 -16.09 12.56 -45.63
N ALA A 103 -17.04 13.26 -46.27
CA ALA A 103 -17.22 14.70 -46.13
C ALA A 103 -17.82 15.08 -44.77
N CYS A 104 -18.84 14.33 -44.31
CA CYS A 104 -19.40 14.50 -42.97
C CYS A 104 -18.35 14.19 -41.88
N GLN A 105 -17.57 13.12 -42.05
CA GLN A 105 -16.48 12.77 -41.14
C GLN A 105 -15.40 13.87 -41.09
N LYS A 106 -15.02 14.45 -42.24
CA LYS A 106 -14.08 15.59 -42.29
C LYS A 106 -14.63 16.84 -41.61
N ALA A 107 -15.92 17.13 -41.76
CA ALA A 107 -16.56 18.26 -41.08
C ALA A 107 -16.55 18.08 -39.54
N ILE A 108 -16.92 16.89 -39.06
CA ILE A 108 -16.86 16.54 -37.63
C ILE A 108 -15.41 16.67 -37.09
N PHE A 109 -14.41 16.16 -37.82
CA PHE A 109 -13.01 16.29 -37.42
C PHE A 109 -12.48 17.73 -37.45
N SER A 110 -12.97 18.55 -38.38
CA SER A 110 -12.65 19.98 -38.43
C SER A 110 -13.18 20.72 -37.21
N ASP A 111 -14.44 20.46 -36.82
CA ASP A 111 -15.06 21.11 -35.66
C ASP A 111 -14.47 20.61 -34.31
N LEU A 112 -14.05 19.34 -34.25
CA LEU A 112 -13.24 18.79 -33.15
C LEU A 112 -11.87 19.49 -33.05
N GLY A 113 -11.18 19.66 -34.18
CA GLY A 113 -9.87 20.32 -34.25
C GLY A 113 -9.92 21.81 -33.91
N GLN A 114 -11.06 22.47 -34.14
CA GLN A 114 -11.31 23.86 -33.79
C GLN A 114 -11.83 24.06 -32.35
N GLY A 115 -12.02 22.98 -31.58
CA GLY A 115 -12.53 23.05 -30.21
C GLY A 115 -14.00 23.48 -30.09
N LYS A 116 -14.76 23.45 -31.19
CA LYS A 116 -16.20 23.76 -31.21
C LYS A 116 -17.05 22.56 -30.79
N LEU A 117 -16.54 21.35 -30.98
CA LEU A 117 -17.16 20.10 -30.58
C LEU A 117 -16.27 19.40 -29.54
N HIS A 118 -16.80 19.07 -28.36
CA HIS A 118 -15.98 18.50 -27.27
C HIS A 118 -16.10 16.98 -27.11
N VAL A 119 -17.14 16.36 -27.65
CA VAL A 119 -17.37 14.91 -27.59
C VAL A 119 -17.95 14.45 -28.92
N ALA A 120 -17.31 13.45 -29.54
CA ALA A 120 -17.84 12.77 -30.71
C ALA A 120 -17.85 11.26 -30.46
N LEU A 121 -19.02 10.63 -30.44
CA LEU A 121 -19.15 9.16 -30.43
C LEU A 121 -19.32 8.67 -31.86
N LEU A 122 -18.32 8.00 -32.44
CA LEU A 122 -18.48 7.19 -33.66
C LEU A 122 -19.14 5.85 -33.27
N SER A 123 -20.20 5.43 -33.96
CA SER A 123 -20.56 4.00 -33.98
C SER A 123 -19.99 3.29 -35.21
N VAL A 124 -20.08 1.96 -35.18
CA VAL A 124 -19.49 0.97 -36.10
C VAL A 124 -20.60 0.32 -36.92
N PRO A 125 -20.50 0.19 -38.26
CA PRO A 125 -21.31 -0.77 -38.98
C PRO A 125 -20.62 -2.13 -38.84
N ALA A 126 -21.39 -3.14 -38.45
CA ALA A 126 -21.02 -4.51 -38.73
C ALA A 126 -20.88 -4.65 -40.25
N GLY A 127 -19.63 -4.72 -40.73
CA GLY A 127 -19.31 -4.84 -42.14
C GLY A 127 -19.47 -3.54 -42.94
N SER A 128 -18.39 -2.81 -43.13
CA SER A 128 -17.89 -2.45 -44.46
C SER A 128 -16.68 -1.53 -44.32
N THR A 129 -15.64 -1.92 -45.04
CA THR A 129 -14.44 -1.15 -45.37
C THR A 129 -14.79 0.20 -45.96
N LEU A 130 -14.11 1.27 -45.54
CA LEU A 130 -13.22 2.03 -46.43
C LEU A 130 -12.59 3.30 -45.75
N SER A 131 -11.36 3.60 -46.22
CA SER A 131 -10.49 4.78 -46.08
C SER A 131 -10.14 5.33 -44.69
N SER A 132 -9.19 4.68 -44.02
CA SER A 132 -8.42 5.27 -42.90
C SER A 132 -7.15 6.02 -43.34
N TRP A 133 -6.97 6.31 -44.63
CA TRP A 133 -5.72 6.87 -45.17
C TRP A 133 -5.44 8.33 -44.73
N LEU A 134 -6.45 9.12 -44.35
CA LEU A 134 -6.25 10.54 -43.95
C LEU A 134 -6.06 10.78 -42.44
N LEU A 135 -6.17 9.74 -41.60
CA LEU A 135 -5.84 9.81 -40.18
C LEU A 135 -4.36 9.44 -39.90
N ARG A 136 -3.70 8.80 -40.87
CA ARG A 136 -2.30 8.36 -40.81
C ARG A 136 -1.25 9.48 -40.69
N ASN A 137 -1.58 10.73 -41.05
CA ASN A 137 -0.57 11.81 -41.13
C ASN A 137 -0.63 12.86 -40.00
N ASN A 138 -1.54 12.74 -39.02
CA ASN A 138 -1.62 13.69 -37.90
C ASN A 138 -1.34 13.05 -36.52
N GLY A 139 -0.72 11.86 -36.47
CA GLY A 139 -0.06 11.35 -35.27
C GLY A 139 -0.94 11.15 -34.03
N LEU A 140 -2.11 10.52 -34.18
CA LEU A 140 -3.09 10.33 -33.10
C LEU A 140 -3.48 8.88 -32.81
N ASP A 141 -2.69 7.90 -33.26
CA ASP A 141 -3.04 6.50 -33.03
C ASP A 141 -2.70 6.03 -31.57
N ASP A 142 -2.27 6.89 -30.61
CA ASP A 142 -1.83 6.48 -29.25
C ASP A 142 -2.67 6.86 -28.02
N LEU A 143 -3.95 6.53 -28.02
CA LEU A 143 -4.56 6.14 -26.75
C LEU A 143 -5.11 4.73 -26.91
N GLY A 144 -4.16 3.80 -26.81
CA GLY A 144 -4.32 2.36 -26.89
C GLY A 144 -4.37 1.83 -28.32
N ASP A 145 -3.44 2.28 -29.18
CA ASP A 145 -2.60 1.45 -30.06
C ASP A 145 -1.68 2.31 -30.98
N VAL A 146 -0.65 2.95 -30.42
CA VAL A 146 0.59 3.36 -31.12
C VAL A 146 1.77 2.82 -30.30
N ILE A 147 2.71 2.09 -30.86
CA ILE A 147 2.72 1.36 -32.12
C ILE A 147 3.22 -0.04 -31.74
N MET A 148 2.43 -1.06 -32.06
CA MET A 148 2.78 -2.48 -32.18
C MET A 148 3.68 -3.10 -31.08
N SER A 149 3.11 -4.03 -30.30
CA SER A 149 3.91 -5.01 -29.56
C SER A 149 3.06 -6.25 -29.19
N PRO A 150 3.65 -7.38 -28.75
CA PRO A 150 3.74 -8.65 -29.45
C PRO A 150 2.65 -9.66 -29.02
N THR A 151 1.61 -9.18 -28.33
CA THR A 151 0.66 -10.02 -27.57
C THR A 151 -0.73 -10.10 -28.21
N ARG A 152 -0.84 -10.02 -29.53
CA ARG A 152 -2.02 -10.54 -30.24
C ARG A 152 -1.62 -11.52 -31.31
N ARG A 153 -2.28 -12.68 -31.27
CA ARG A 153 -2.16 -13.76 -32.26
C ARG A 153 -2.72 -13.29 -33.59
N VAL A 154 -1.97 -13.52 -34.66
CA VAL A 154 -2.32 -13.14 -36.01
C VAL A 154 -2.23 -14.39 -36.87
N CYS A 155 -3.38 -14.85 -37.34
CA CYS A 155 -3.40 -15.77 -38.47
C CYS A 155 -3.06 -14.98 -39.72
N VAL A 156 -2.15 -15.46 -40.57
CA VAL A 156 -1.75 -14.83 -41.82
C VAL A 156 -1.69 -15.85 -42.94
N ALA A 157 -2.06 -15.44 -44.16
CA ALA A 157 -1.88 -16.23 -45.37
C ALA A 157 -1.64 -15.33 -46.58
N PRO A 158 -0.87 -15.77 -47.60
CA PRO A 158 -0.94 -15.19 -48.92
C PRO A 158 -2.33 -15.48 -49.52
N PRO A 159 -2.77 -14.75 -50.55
CA PRO A 159 -4.11 -14.91 -51.10
C PRO A 159 -4.27 -16.25 -51.82
N PRO A 160 -5.48 -16.85 -51.80
CA PRO A 160 -6.79 -16.20 -51.69
C PRO A 160 -7.52 -16.18 -50.33
N ALA A 161 -6.93 -16.65 -49.22
CA ALA A 161 -7.63 -16.79 -47.94
C ALA A 161 -7.65 -15.45 -47.22
N ARG A 162 -8.81 -15.08 -46.70
CA ARG A 162 -9.04 -13.80 -46.03
C ARG A 162 -9.54 -14.00 -44.59
N SER A 163 -10.11 -15.17 -44.33
CA SER A 163 -10.49 -15.67 -43.01
C SER A 163 -10.05 -17.13 -42.87
N ILE A 164 -9.86 -17.61 -41.64
CA ILE A 164 -9.57 -19.02 -41.38
C ILE A 164 -10.76 -19.93 -41.73
N LEU A 165 -11.98 -19.39 -41.73
CA LEU A 165 -13.19 -20.11 -42.13
C LEU A 165 -13.26 -20.40 -43.63
N ASP A 166 -12.50 -19.68 -44.47
CA ASP A 166 -12.46 -19.90 -45.91
C ASP A 166 -11.88 -21.29 -46.28
N LEU A 167 -11.31 -21.99 -45.29
CA LEU A 167 -10.78 -23.34 -45.42
C LEU A 167 -11.88 -24.42 -45.39
N GLU A 168 -13.14 -24.06 -45.23
CA GLU A 168 -14.28 -24.97 -45.48
C GLU A 168 -14.40 -25.33 -46.97
N ASP A 169 -14.04 -24.41 -47.87
CA ASP A 169 -14.02 -24.61 -49.32
C ASP A 169 -12.80 -25.42 -49.76
N ALA A 170 -13.05 -26.58 -50.38
CA ALA A 170 -12.02 -27.49 -50.86
C ALA A 170 -11.08 -26.86 -51.91
N LEU A 171 -11.54 -25.93 -52.75
CA LEU A 171 -10.73 -25.29 -53.79
C LEU A 171 -9.77 -24.24 -53.22
N ILE A 172 -10.17 -23.57 -52.13
CA ILE A 172 -9.33 -22.61 -51.39
C ILE A 172 -8.36 -23.38 -50.50
N ALA A 173 -8.84 -24.40 -49.79
CA ALA A 173 -8.01 -25.26 -48.96
C ALA A 173 -6.89 -25.94 -49.78
N ARG A 174 -7.21 -26.37 -51.01
CA ARG A 174 -6.23 -26.97 -51.94
C ARG A 174 -5.06 -26.05 -52.32
N LYS A 175 -5.20 -24.73 -52.18
CA LYS A 175 -4.11 -23.78 -52.49
C LYS A 175 -3.06 -23.67 -51.39
N TYR A 176 -3.44 -23.97 -50.15
CA TYR A 176 -2.53 -24.10 -49.01
C TYR A 176 -2.25 -25.57 -48.67
N TYR A 177 -2.55 -26.47 -49.61
CA TYR A 177 -2.30 -27.89 -49.45
C TYR A 177 -0.81 -28.18 -49.62
N ILE A 178 -0.26 -28.89 -48.64
CA ILE A 178 1.12 -29.38 -48.66
C ILE A 178 1.06 -30.92 -48.54
N PRO A 179 1.78 -31.65 -49.41
CA PRO A 179 1.81 -33.11 -49.37
C PRO A 179 2.26 -33.61 -48.01
N ARG A 180 1.63 -34.69 -47.53
CA ARG A 180 1.80 -35.19 -46.15
C ARG A 180 3.26 -35.56 -45.86
N ASP A 181 3.93 -36.23 -46.79
CA ASP A 181 5.34 -36.64 -46.63
C ASP A 181 6.27 -35.42 -46.50
N THR A 182 5.99 -34.36 -47.25
CA THR A 182 6.73 -33.09 -47.21
C THR A 182 6.46 -32.31 -45.91
N ALA A 183 5.23 -32.28 -45.42
CA ALA A 183 4.90 -31.65 -44.14
C ALA A 183 5.56 -32.36 -42.94
N VAL A 184 5.71 -33.69 -43.02
CA VAL A 184 6.40 -34.51 -42.03
C VAL A 184 7.92 -34.33 -42.10
N GLU A 185 8.51 -34.23 -43.29
CA GLU A 185 9.94 -33.92 -43.47
C GLU A 185 10.31 -32.51 -42.99
N LEU A 186 9.51 -31.50 -43.31
CA LEU A 186 9.67 -30.12 -42.83
C LEU A 186 9.60 -30.01 -41.30
N GLN A 187 8.93 -30.96 -40.65
CA GLN A 187 8.90 -31.09 -39.19
C GLN A 187 10.14 -31.85 -38.64
N ALA A 188 10.73 -32.77 -39.42
CA ALA A 188 11.83 -33.62 -38.99
C ALA A 188 13.21 -32.94 -39.06
N ASP A 189 13.44 -32.05 -40.03
CA ASP A 189 14.74 -31.39 -40.25
C ASP A 189 15.15 -30.42 -39.13
N MET A 190 14.28 -30.25 -38.13
CA MET A 190 14.47 -29.31 -37.02
C MET A 190 14.22 -29.94 -35.64
N GLN A 191 14.12 -31.27 -35.57
CA GLN A 191 13.87 -32.05 -34.33
C GLN A 191 15.10 -32.21 -33.41
N SER A 192 16.11 -31.33 -33.42
CA SER A 192 17.40 -31.57 -32.71
C SER A 192 17.83 -30.60 -31.61
N ASN A 193 17.18 -29.45 -31.35
CA ASN A 193 17.79 -28.45 -30.43
C ASN A 193 16.94 -27.86 -29.30
N ILE A 194 15.68 -28.26 -29.14
CA ILE A 194 15.09 -28.24 -27.80
C ILE A 194 14.48 -29.59 -27.52
N THR A 195 15.27 -30.33 -26.75
CA THR A 195 14.91 -31.51 -25.97
C THR A 195 13.81 -31.16 -24.96
N LEU A 196 12.58 -30.96 -25.45
CA LEU A 196 11.40 -31.37 -24.70
C LEU A 196 11.48 -32.89 -24.61
N LYS A 197 12.07 -33.37 -23.51
CA LYS A 197 12.23 -34.79 -23.19
C LYS A 197 10.91 -35.57 -23.04
N ASN A 198 9.76 -34.97 -23.36
CA ASN A 198 8.49 -35.67 -23.47
C ASN A 198 7.92 -35.59 -24.89
N GLN A 199 8.75 -35.94 -25.87
CA GLN A 199 8.27 -36.71 -27.02
C GLN A 199 7.89 -38.12 -26.56
N SER A 200 6.62 -38.45 -26.75
CA SER A 200 6.15 -39.80 -27.12
C SER A 200 4.62 -39.89 -27.13
N LYS A 201 3.88 -38.86 -26.66
CA LYS A 201 2.41 -38.92 -26.58
C LYS A 201 1.62 -37.84 -27.31
N PHE A 202 2.26 -36.82 -27.87
CA PHE A 202 1.54 -35.80 -28.64
C PHE A 202 1.48 -36.20 -30.12
N PRO A 203 0.30 -36.16 -30.75
CA PRO A 203 0.21 -36.42 -32.17
C PRO A 203 1.04 -35.37 -32.90
N LYS A 204 1.90 -35.83 -33.82
CA LYS A 204 2.82 -34.97 -34.56
C LYS A 204 2.07 -33.97 -35.45
N MET A 205 0.82 -34.27 -35.78
CA MET A 205 -0.08 -33.50 -36.63
C MET A 205 -1.52 -33.71 -36.15
N TYR A 206 -2.31 -32.65 -36.14
CA TYR A 206 -3.73 -32.68 -35.77
C TYR A 206 -4.58 -32.62 -37.03
N GLU A 207 -5.22 -33.74 -37.37
CA GLU A 207 -5.97 -33.92 -38.61
C GLU A 207 -7.40 -34.37 -38.31
N PRO A 208 -8.42 -33.66 -38.84
CA PRO A 208 -9.81 -34.08 -38.72
C PRO A 208 -10.13 -35.25 -39.67
N GLU A 209 -11.11 -36.09 -39.31
CA GLU A 209 -11.40 -37.37 -39.99
C GLU A 209 -11.79 -37.24 -41.48
N TRP A 210 -12.28 -36.07 -41.90
CA TRP A 210 -12.67 -35.77 -43.29
C TRP A 210 -11.51 -35.28 -44.18
N CYS A 211 -10.30 -35.17 -43.63
CA CYS A 211 -9.04 -34.97 -44.36
C CYS A 211 -8.35 -36.34 -44.54
N ASN A 212 -8.58 -36.98 -45.69
CA ASN A 212 -8.04 -38.30 -46.03
C ASN A 212 -7.23 -38.25 -47.33
N SER A 213 -6.58 -39.34 -47.74
CA SER A 213 -5.65 -39.36 -48.88
C SER A 213 -6.27 -38.94 -50.22
N ASN A 214 -7.60 -38.91 -50.33
CA ASN A 214 -8.32 -38.44 -51.52
C ASN A 214 -8.83 -36.98 -51.40
N THR A 215 -8.73 -36.33 -50.23
CA THR A 215 -9.20 -34.94 -50.02
C THR A 215 -8.05 -33.98 -49.71
N SER A 216 -7.92 -32.92 -50.52
CA SER A 216 -6.85 -31.92 -50.34
C SER A 216 -7.23 -30.89 -49.26
N CYS A 217 -6.62 -31.01 -48.08
CA CYS A 217 -6.82 -30.09 -46.95
C CYS A 217 -5.65 -29.09 -46.77
N ALA A 218 -5.96 -27.84 -46.44
CA ALA A 218 -4.95 -26.82 -46.17
C ALA A 218 -4.07 -27.19 -44.97
N THR A 219 -2.82 -26.77 -44.96
CA THR A 219 -1.92 -26.99 -43.83
C THR A 219 -1.70 -25.67 -43.08
N ILE A 220 -2.11 -25.64 -41.81
CA ILE A 220 -1.94 -24.50 -40.89
C ILE A 220 -0.69 -24.76 -40.05
N PHE A 221 0.28 -23.86 -40.15
CA PHE A 221 1.49 -23.91 -39.34
C PHE A 221 1.39 -22.98 -38.13
N THR A 222 1.85 -23.48 -36.99
CA THR A 222 1.96 -22.69 -35.76
C THR A 222 3.22 -23.11 -35.01
N SER A 223 3.86 -22.20 -34.29
CA SER A 223 5.03 -22.51 -33.48
C SER A 223 4.68 -23.17 -32.15
N ASP A 224 3.44 -23.08 -31.67
CA ASP A 224 3.02 -23.60 -30.37
C ASP A 224 2.09 -24.83 -30.45
N VAL A 225 2.37 -25.83 -29.61
CA VAL A 225 1.63 -27.11 -29.59
C VAL A 225 0.27 -26.98 -28.90
N GLY A 226 0.14 -26.08 -27.90
CA GLY A 226 -1.14 -25.80 -27.24
C GLY A 226 -2.10 -25.02 -28.16
N GLU A 227 -1.56 -24.11 -28.95
CA GLU A 227 -2.26 -23.41 -30.02
C GLU A 227 -2.71 -24.35 -31.14
N ALA A 228 -1.85 -25.29 -31.55
CA ALA A 228 -2.24 -26.32 -32.50
C ALA A 228 -3.48 -27.11 -32.03
N ARG A 229 -3.60 -27.40 -30.73
CA ARG A 229 -4.77 -28.08 -30.15
C ARG A 229 -6.04 -27.22 -30.19
N LEU A 230 -5.93 -25.92 -29.86
CA LEU A 230 -7.08 -24.99 -29.84
C LEU A 230 -7.55 -24.65 -31.26
N LEU A 231 -6.63 -24.47 -32.21
CA LEU A 231 -6.94 -24.35 -33.63
C LEU A 231 -7.54 -25.64 -34.19
N TYR A 232 -7.06 -26.81 -33.75
CA TYR A 232 -7.68 -28.08 -34.11
C TYR A 232 -9.11 -28.21 -33.61
N GLU A 233 -9.42 -27.74 -32.39
CA GLU A 233 -10.80 -27.67 -31.89
C GLU A 233 -11.67 -26.75 -32.75
N VAL A 234 -11.16 -25.57 -33.13
CA VAL A 234 -11.87 -24.65 -34.06
C VAL A 234 -12.08 -25.28 -35.45
N VAL A 235 -11.07 -25.96 -36.01
CA VAL A 235 -11.15 -26.68 -37.29
C VAL A 235 -12.16 -27.82 -37.23
N ARG A 236 -12.19 -28.57 -36.13
CA ARG A 236 -13.10 -29.69 -35.91
C ARG A 236 -14.55 -29.21 -35.68
N GLU A 237 -14.75 -28.17 -34.87
CA GLU A 237 -16.09 -27.63 -34.55
C GLU A 237 -16.73 -26.94 -35.75
N ASN A 238 -15.93 -26.35 -36.65
CA ASN A 238 -16.43 -25.67 -37.86
C ASN A 238 -16.24 -26.48 -39.14
N TYR A 239 -15.96 -27.79 -39.05
CA TYR A 239 -15.77 -28.70 -40.20
C TYR A 239 -14.80 -28.21 -41.29
N LEU A 240 -13.76 -27.47 -40.92
CA LEU A 240 -12.83 -26.87 -41.87
C LEU A 240 -11.93 -27.95 -42.50
N ARG A 241 -11.59 -27.81 -43.78
CA ARG A 241 -10.68 -28.72 -44.51
C ARG A 241 -9.24 -28.29 -44.31
N ALA A 242 -8.81 -28.30 -43.05
CA ALA A 242 -7.48 -27.86 -42.66
C ALA A 242 -6.83 -28.85 -41.68
N ILE A 243 -5.53 -28.97 -41.77
CA ILE A 243 -4.67 -29.81 -40.94
C ILE A 243 -3.76 -28.87 -40.16
N VAL A 244 -3.68 -29.04 -38.84
CA VAL A 244 -2.87 -28.15 -38.00
C VAL A 244 -1.56 -28.85 -37.64
N VAL A 245 -0.45 -28.24 -38.03
CA VAL A 245 0.90 -28.79 -37.89
C VAL A 245 1.74 -27.86 -37.01
N PRO A 246 2.09 -28.29 -35.78
CA PRO A 246 3.02 -27.54 -34.95
C PRO A 246 4.46 -27.76 -35.43
N VAL A 247 5.11 -26.68 -35.84
CA VAL A 247 6.47 -26.68 -36.43
C VAL A 247 7.53 -26.04 -35.51
N GLY A 248 7.11 -25.45 -34.38
CA GLY A 248 8.03 -24.91 -33.40
C GLY A 248 8.67 -23.58 -33.82
N THR A 249 9.78 -23.23 -33.17
CA THR A 249 10.45 -21.92 -33.29
C THR A 249 10.98 -21.59 -34.69
N ASN A 250 11.08 -22.57 -35.59
CA ASN A 250 11.62 -22.38 -36.94
C ASN A 250 10.56 -22.09 -38.02
N LEU A 251 9.35 -21.75 -37.59
CA LEU A 251 8.23 -21.32 -38.44
C LEU A 251 8.64 -20.29 -39.52
N HIS A 252 9.48 -19.31 -39.18
CA HIS A 252 9.96 -18.29 -40.12
C HIS A 252 10.82 -18.84 -41.27
N GLN A 253 11.65 -19.87 -41.02
CA GLN A 253 12.51 -20.46 -42.07
C GLN A 253 11.69 -21.36 -43.01
N ILE A 254 10.75 -22.11 -42.45
CA ILE A 254 9.84 -22.98 -43.21
C ILE A 254 8.91 -22.14 -44.09
N THR A 255 8.34 -21.07 -43.53
CA THR A 255 7.40 -20.19 -44.25
C THR A 255 8.02 -19.51 -45.48
N ASN A 256 9.30 -19.12 -45.40
CA ASN A 256 10.06 -18.55 -46.52
C ASN A 256 10.44 -19.58 -47.59
N SER A 257 10.57 -20.87 -47.24
CA SER A 257 10.89 -21.93 -48.22
C SER A 257 9.69 -22.33 -49.08
N ILE A 258 8.46 -22.08 -48.59
CA ILE A 258 7.20 -22.53 -49.22
C ILE A 258 6.45 -21.36 -49.88
N ASN A 259 6.78 -20.10 -49.52
CA ASN A 259 6.43 -18.78 -50.06
C ASN A 259 4.97 -18.50 -50.46
N ASN A 260 4.31 -19.35 -51.26
CA ASN A 260 2.98 -19.09 -51.84
C ASN A 260 1.88 -20.09 -51.44
N ARG A 261 2.18 -21.08 -50.58
CA ARG A 261 1.17 -22.08 -50.10
C ARG A 261 1.05 -22.12 -48.59
N THR A 262 1.42 -21.03 -47.93
CA THR A 262 1.76 -21.07 -46.51
C THR A 262 0.71 -20.35 -45.67
N LEU A 263 0.02 -21.06 -44.78
CA LEU A 263 -0.95 -20.47 -43.84
C LEU A 263 -0.43 -20.62 -42.42
N VAL A 264 -0.32 -19.50 -41.70
CA VAL A 264 0.33 -19.44 -40.38
C VAL A 264 -0.60 -18.83 -39.35
N CYS A 265 -0.71 -19.40 -38.17
CA CYS A 265 -1.46 -18.80 -37.06
C CYS A 265 -0.58 -18.72 -35.82
N ASP A 266 -0.07 -17.52 -35.53
CA ASP A 266 0.92 -17.33 -34.48
C ASP A 266 1.01 -15.88 -33.96
N TRP A 267 1.77 -15.67 -32.90
CA TRP A 267 2.11 -14.35 -32.35
C TRP A 267 3.02 -13.60 -33.32
N ASN A 268 2.69 -12.32 -33.53
CA ASN A 268 3.22 -11.42 -34.54
C ASN A 268 4.71 -11.63 -34.93
N GLN A 269 4.95 -12.32 -36.04
CA GLN A 269 6.24 -12.32 -36.73
C GLN A 269 6.19 -11.44 -37.99
N HIS A 270 7.31 -10.81 -38.32
CA HIS A 270 7.41 -9.91 -39.47
C HIS A 270 7.54 -10.73 -40.76
N PHE A 271 6.42 -10.94 -41.45
CA PHE A 271 6.41 -11.56 -42.77
C PHE A 271 6.68 -10.50 -43.85
N GLN A 272 7.67 -10.72 -44.71
CA GLN A 272 7.87 -9.90 -45.92
C GLN A 272 6.76 -10.23 -46.92
N GLU A 273 6.20 -9.20 -47.58
CA GLU A 273 5.00 -9.34 -48.41
C GLU A 273 5.05 -10.47 -49.46
N PRO A 274 3.89 -11.10 -49.78
CA PRO A 274 2.53 -10.68 -49.42
C PRO A 274 1.80 -11.73 -48.55
N PHE A 275 1.90 -11.59 -47.23
CA PHE A 275 1.08 -12.32 -46.25
C PHE A 275 0.03 -11.37 -45.64
N TYR A 276 -1.22 -11.82 -45.51
CA TYR A 276 -2.35 -11.01 -45.05
C TYR A 276 -2.96 -11.56 -43.76
N PRO A 277 -3.30 -10.73 -42.77
CA PRO A 277 -3.95 -11.17 -41.54
C PRO A 277 -5.38 -11.68 -41.78
N LEU A 278 -5.67 -12.87 -41.26
CA LEU A 278 -6.96 -13.55 -41.21
C LEU A 278 -7.62 -13.22 -39.86
N GLY A 279 -8.84 -12.69 -39.88
CA GLY A 279 -9.59 -12.37 -38.66
C GLY A 279 -10.28 -13.59 -38.02
N PRO A 280 -10.55 -13.58 -36.69
CA PRO A 280 -11.35 -14.63 -36.06
C PRO A 280 -12.84 -14.56 -36.48
N PRO A 281 -13.59 -15.68 -36.39
CA PRO A 281 -15.02 -15.73 -36.72
C PRO A 281 -15.86 -14.76 -35.87
N PRO A 282 -16.91 -14.13 -36.44
CA PRO A 282 -17.98 -13.54 -35.64
C PRO A 282 -18.84 -14.62 -35.00
N CYS A 283 -19.23 -14.43 -33.73
CA CYS A 283 -20.12 -15.34 -33.02
C CYS A 283 -21.46 -15.56 -33.75
N ARG A 284 -21.75 -16.81 -34.11
CA ARG A 284 -23.08 -17.37 -34.43
C ARG A 284 -23.03 -18.88 -34.09
N MET A 285 -23.98 -19.53 -33.41
CA MET A 285 -25.31 -19.18 -32.97
C MET A 285 -25.60 -19.76 -31.58
N ASP A 286 -25.97 -18.89 -30.66
CA ASP A 286 -27.23 -19.09 -29.94
C ASP A 286 -27.93 -17.73 -30.03
N VAL A 287 -29.04 -17.69 -30.76
CA VAL A 287 -29.60 -16.45 -31.37
C VAL A 287 -30.14 -15.45 -30.31
N GLU A 288 -30.04 -15.77 -29.02
CA GLU A 288 -30.51 -14.91 -27.92
C GLU A 288 -29.41 -14.35 -26.99
N LYS A 289 -28.12 -14.70 -27.15
CA LYS A 289 -27.06 -14.30 -26.19
C LYS A 289 -25.87 -13.52 -26.75
N CYS A 290 -25.94 -12.98 -27.97
CA CYS A 290 -24.93 -12.04 -28.44
C CYS A 290 -25.30 -10.60 -28.08
N HIS A 291 -25.18 -10.25 -26.80
CA HIS A 291 -25.31 -8.86 -26.37
C HIS A 291 -24.11 -8.05 -26.89
N PHE A 292 -24.40 -6.99 -27.65
CA PHE A 292 -23.45 -5.92 -27.95
C PHE A 292 -22.69 -5.52 -26.68
N GLU A 293 -21.37 -5.60 -26.73
CA GLU A 293 -20.51 -5.22 -25.60
C GLU A 293 -20.49 -3.69 -25.49
N SER A 294 -21.47 -3.12 -24.77
CA SER A 294 -21.53 -1.71 -24.38
C SER A 294 -20.28 -1.22 -23.62
N ARG A 295 -19.40 -2.15 -23.20
CA ARG A 295 -18.11 -1.86 -22.58
C ARG A 295 -17.03 -1.36 -23.55
N ARG A 296 -17.28 -1.36 -24.87
CA ARG A 296 -16.35 -0.78 -25.87
C ARG A 296 -16.64 0.68 -26.25
N VAL A 297 -17.53 1.37 -25.53
CA VAL A 297 -17.72 2.82 -25.69
C VAL A 297 -16.75 3.58 -24.79
N VAL A 298 -15.50 3.73 -25.20
CA VAL A 298 -14.64 4.87 -24.85
C VAL A 298 -13.60 5.03 -25.95
N LYS A 299 -13.71 6.05 -26.79
CA LYS A 299 -12.56 6.69 -27.46
C LYS A 299 -13.01 8.02 -28.07
N TRP A 300 -12.12 9.01 -28.01
CA TRP A 300 -12.25 10.45 -28.34
C TRP A 300 -12.96 11.30 -27.28
N ILE A 301 -12.33 11.40 -26.12
CA ILE A 301 -12.71 12.36 -25.08
C ILE A 301 -11.54 13.32 -24.86
N ASN A 302 -11.80 14.63 -24.90
CA ASN A 302 -10.96 15.58 -24.17
C ASN A 302 -11.16 15.30 -22.66
N THR A 303 -10.40 14.34 -22.13
CA THR A 303 -10.61 13.67 -20.84
C THR A 303 -10.71 14.63 -19.67
N ARG A 304 -10.12 15.84 -19.78
CA ARG A 304 -10.18 16.88 -18.75
C ARG A 304 -11.55 17.54 -18.58
N ALA A 305 -12.41 17.57 -19.61
CA ALA A 305 -13.73 18.21 -19.54
C ALA A 305 -14.82 17.23 -19.08
N LEU A 306 -14.86 16.01 -19.63
CA LEU A 306 -15.83 14.98 -19.24
C LEU A 306 -15.50 14.33 -17.87
N ALA A 307 -14.24 14.31 -17.45
CA ALA A 307 -13.88 13.92 -16.07
C ALA A 307 -14.46 14.86 -15.01
N ARG A 308 -14.89 16.09 -15.40
CA ARG A 308 -15.58 17.02 -14.50
C ARG A 308 -17.08 16.71 -14.34
N SER A 309 -17.67 15.85 -15.17
CA SER A 309 -19.09 15.46 -15.05
C SER A 309 -19.33 13.96 -15.28
N PRO A 310 -18.87 13.07 -14.38
CA PRO A 310 -19.08 11.61 -14.44
C PRO A 310 -20.56 11.19 -14.47
N SER A 311 -21.45 12.04 -13.96
CA SER A 311 -22.90 11.82 -13.91
C SER A 311 -23.55 11.92 -15.29
N ALA A 312 -22.99 12.73 -16.21
CA ALA A 312 -23.42 12.81 -17.61
C ALA A 312 -23.16 11.50 -18.36
N VAL A 313 -21.99 10.89 -18.14
CA VAL A 313 -21.60 9.61 -18.75
C VAL A 313 -22.51 8.48 -18.26
N ARG A 314 -22.89 8.50 -16.97
CA ARG A 314 -23.81 7.51 -16.39
C ARG A 314 -25.24 7.66 -16.90
N ALA A 315 -25.75 8.89 -17.02
CA ALA A 315 -27.07 9.15 -17.60
C ALA A 315 -27.18 8.68 -19.06
N LEU A 316 -26.13 8.86 -19.87
CA LEU A 316 -26.12 8.41 -21.27
C LEU A 316 -25.97 6.89 -21.41
N ARG A 317 -25.30 6.23 -20.47
CA ARG A 317 -25.20 4.76 -20.42
C ARG A 317 -26.55 4.07 -20.19
N ARG A 318 -27.53 4.79 -19.64
CA ARG A 318 -28.89 4.29 -19.40
C ARG A 318 -29.76 4.29 -20.68
N LEU A 319 -29.40 5.05 -21.72
CA LEU A 319 -30.09 5.05 -23.02
C LEU A 319 -29.72 3.79 -23.83
N LYS A 320 -30.59 2.77 -23.81
CA LYS A 320 -30.48 1.57 -24.64
C LYS A 320 -31.54 1.60 -25.73
N ILE A 321 -31.17 1.98 -26.96
CA ILE A 321 -32.08 2.07 -28.10
C ILE A 321 -31.57 1.15 -29.21
N ASN A 322 -32.43 0.22 -29.66
CA ASN A 322 -32.17 -0.67 -30.79
C ASN A 322 -32.75 -0.08 -32.09
N PHE A 323 -32.54 -0.76 -33.23
CA PHE A 323 -33.01 -0.27 -34.53
C PHE A 323 -34.54 -0.09 -34.60
N SER A 324 -35.31 -0.98 -33.98
CA SER A 324 -36.77 -0.84 -33.89
C SER A 324 -37.19 0.37 -33.05
N GLY A 325 -36.49 0.63 -31.93
CA GLY A 325 -36.72 1.81 -31.11
C GLY A 325 -36.38 3.13 -31.83
N LEU A 326 -35.43 3.12 -32.76
CA LEU A 326 -35.16 4.30 -33.62
C LEU A 326 -36.28 4.56 -34.63
N GLN A 327 -36.85 3.50 -35.21
CA GLN A 327 -38.00 3.64 -36.11
C GLN A 327 -39.23 4.15 -35.36
N GLU A 328 -39.46 3.67 -34.15
CA GLU A 328 -40.53 4.17 -33.28
C GLU A 328 -40.31 5.62 -32.83
N LEU A 329 -39.08 6.00 -32.50
CA LEU A 329 -38.74 7.39 -32.18
C LEU A 329 -38.97 8.31 -33.40
N ALA A 330 -38.69 7.81 -34.61
CA ALA A 330 -38.94 8.54 -35.85
C ALA A 330 -40.43 8.71 -36.16
N THR A 331 -41.27 7.69 -35.91
CA THR A 331 -42.72 7.81 -36.07
C THR A 331 -43.31 8.76 -35.03
N LYS A 332 -42.92 8.62 -33.75
CA LYS A 332 -43.36 9.54 -32.68
C LYS A 332 -42.95 10.98 -32.93
N LYS A 333 -41.73 11.22 -33.45
CA LYS A 333 -41.31 12.54 -33.92
C LYS A 333 -42.24 13.09 -35.00
N ARG A 334 -42.61 12.28 -35.98
CA ARG A 334 -43.48 12.68 -37.10
C ARG A 334 -44.87 13.07 -36.61
N ASP A 335 -45.39 12.33 -35.65
CA ASP A 335 -46.76 12.49 -35.15
C ASP A 335 -46.90 13.63 -34.13
N HIS A 336 -45.90 13.82 -33.26
CA HIS A 336 -46.00 14.72 -32.09
C HIS A 336 -44.98 15.88 -32.11
N GLY A 337 -44.05 15.91 -33.07
CA GLY A 337 -42.92 16.83 -33.07
C GLY A 337 -41.71 16.30 -32.26
N VAL A 338 -40.60 17.04 -32.30
CA VAL A 338 -39.28 16.55 -31.82
C VAL A 338 -39.24 16.31 -30.31
N GLU A 339 -39.62 17.32 -29.52
CA GLU A 339 -39.54 17.25 -28.05
C GLU A 339 -40.67 16.39 -27.47
N ALA A 340 -41.91 16.61 -27.91
CA ALA A 340 -43.06 15.81 -27.44
C ALA A 340 -42.99 14.35 -27.91
N GLY A 341 -42.43 14.07 -29.09
CA GLY A 341 -42.17 12.71 -29.56
C GLY A 341 -41.08 12.00 -28.76
N ALA A 342 -40.02 12.70 -28.36
CA ALA A 342 -38.98 12.15 -27.48
C ALA A 342 -39.52 11.88 -26.05
N LEU A 343 -40.38 12.76 -25.52
CA LEU A 343 -41.07 12.54 -24.24
C LEU A 343 -42.02 11.35 -24.29
N ALA A 344 -42.83 11.22 -25.35
CA ALA A 344 -43.71 10.08 -25.56
C ALA A 344 -42.91 8.77 -25.72
N PHE A 345 -41.72 8.83 -26.32
CA PHE A 345 -40.83 7.68 -26.39
C PHE A 345 -40.28 7.27 -25.00
N LEU A 346 -39.84 8.23 -24.18
CA LEU A 346 -39.40 7.97 -22.79
C LEU A 346 -40.52 7.40 -21.91
N SER A 347 -41.74 7.91 -22.08
CA SER A 347 -42.93 7.44 -21.36
C SER A 347 -43.21 5.96 -21.64
N ASP A 348 -43.06 5.54 -22.90
CA ASP A 348 -43.38 4.17 -23.33
C ASP A 348 -42.19 3.20 -23.13
N HIS A 349 -40.97 3.73 -22.98
CA HIS A 349 -39.73 2.97 -22.76
C HIS A 349 -38.99 3.43 -21.49
N PRO A 350 -39.56 3.21 -20.30
CA PRO A 350 -38.87 3.51 -19.06
C PRO A 350 -37.58 2.68 -18.98
N VAL A 351 -36.45 3.35 -18.74
CA VAL A 351 -35.17 2.70 -18.45
C VAL A 351 -35.42 1.71 -17.30
N ARG A 352 -35.19 0.41 -17.52
CA ARG A 352 -35.30 -0.60 -16.45
C ARG A 352 -34.49 -0.13 -15.25
N ASP A 353 -35.20 0.01 -14.14
CA ASP A 353 -34.81 0.51 -12.83
C ASP A 353 -34.36 1.98 -12.77
N ASN A 354 -35.35 2.89 -12.80
CA ASN A 354 -35.31 3.98 -11.81
C ASN A 354 -34.92 3.33 -10.47
N VAL A 355 -33.94 3.88 -9.73
CA VAL A 355 -33.54 3.38 -8.41
C VAL A 355 -34.73 3.46 -7.47
N ARG A 356 -35.61 2.45 -7.56
CA ARG A 356 -36.72 2.20 -6.65
C ARG A 356 -36.21 1.42 -5.46
N GLN A 357 -34.92 1.08 -5.39
CA GLN A 357 -34.33 0.30 -4.30
C GLN A 357 -33.07 0.98 -3.78
N LEU A 358 -33.10 1.43 -2.53
CA LEU A 358 -31.95 1.96 -1.82
C LEU A 358 -31.41 0.88 -0.91
N ARG A 359 -30.15 0.50 -1.09
CA ARG A 359 -29.53 -0.62 -0.37
C ARG A 359 -28.54 -0.12 0.66
N VAL A 360 -28.52 -0.79 1.80
CA VAL A 360 -27.43 -0.72 2.77
C VAL A 360 -26.90 -2.13 2.94
N VAL A 361 -25.59 -2.30 2.84
CA VAL A 361 -24.95 -3.58 3.17
C VAL A 361 -24.63 -3.59 4.66
N THR A 362 -25.02 -4.67 5.33
CA THR A 362 -24.70 -4.95 6.73
C THR A 362 -23.81 -6.19 6.78
N PHE A 363 -22.55 -5.99 7.18
CA PHE A 363 -21.57 -7.05 7.31
C PHE A 363 -21.73 -7.75 8.67
N LEU A 364 -21.98 -9.06 8.67
CA LEU A 364 -22.26 -9.86 9.86
C LEU A 364 -21.31 -11.07 9.93
N PRO A 365 -20.78 -11.45 11.09
CA PRO A 365 -19.84 -12.58 11.19
C PRO A 365 -20.57 -13.90 11.46
N GLU A 366 -21.11 -14.56 10.43
CA GLU A 366 -21.99 -15.72 10.57
C GLU A 366 -21.25 -17.07 10.63
N ASP A 367 -20.38 -17.35 9.66
CA ASP A 367 -19.66 -18.65 9.55
C ASP A 367 -18.27 -18.61 10.22
N THR A 368 -18.14 -17.90 11.33
CA THR A 368 -16.88 -17.82 12.08
C THR A 368 -16.87 -18.76 13.29
N LYS A 369 -15.70 -19.36 13.57
CA LYS A 369 -15.47 -20.07 14.83
C LYS A 369 -15.29 -19.13 16.02
N ARG A 370 -15.05 -17.83 15.78
CA ARG A 370 -14.84 -16.82 16.85
C ARG A 370 -16.14 -16.56 17.62
N GLU A 371 -16.08 -16.54 18.94
CA GLU A 371 -17.24 -16.18 19.78
C GLU A 371 -17.15 -14.70 20.17
N VAL A 372 -17.24 -13.83 19.15
CA VAL A 372 -17.13 -12.37 19.36
C VAL A 372 -18.50 -11.75 19.61
N TYR A 373 -19.43 -12.01 18.69
CA TYR A 373 -20.76 -11.42 18.69
C TYR A 373 -21.80 -12.50 18.39
N ASN A 374 -23.03 -12.33 18.88
CA ASN A 374 -24.13 -13.21 18.54
C ASN A 374 -24.65 -12.86 17.12
N SER A 375 -24.15 -13.58 16.12
CA SER A 375 -24.45 -13.32 14.69
C SER A 375 -25.93 -13.49 14.37
N SER A 376 -26.60 -14.50 14.94
CA SER A 376 -28.05 -14.68 14.81
C SER A 376 -28.84 -13.51 15.40
N ALA A 377 -28.39 -12.96 16.53
CA ALA A 377 -29.03 -11.79 17.13
C ALA A 377 -28.89 -10.53 16.27
N LEU A 378 -27.71 -10.31 15.68
CA LEU A 378 -27.45 -9.22 14.75
C LEU A 378 -28.27 -9.37 13.46
N MET A 379 -28.38 -10.59 12.93
CA MET A 379 -29.17 -10.88 11.74
C MET A 379 -30.65 -10.60 11.98
N ALA A 380 -31.23 -11.09 13.09
CA ALA A 380 -32.61 -10.81 13.45
C ALA A 380 -32.86 -9.30 13.60
N ALA A 381 -31.93 -8.54 14.20
CA ALA A 381 -32.04 -7.09 14.30
C ALA A 381 -31.98 -6.39 12.93
N ALA A 382 -31.13 -6.84 12.01
CA ALA A 382 -31.04 -6.30 10.66
C ALA A 382 -32.30 -6.60 9.83
N VAL A 383 -32.87 -7.79 9.95
CA VAL A 383 -34.12 -8.20 9.28
C VAL A 383 -35.30 -7.40 9.83
N LEU A 384 -35.40 -7.25 11.16
CA LEU A 384 -36.42 -6.44 11.81
C LEU A 384 -36.33 -4.97 11.38
N ALA A 385 -35.11 -4.41 11.31
CA ALA A 385 -34.90 -3.07 10.80
C ALA A 385 -35.34 -2.93 9.33
N ALA A 386 -35.03 -3.92 8.48
CA ALA A 386 -35.45 -3.92 7.08
C ALA A 386 -36.97 -3.86 6.93
N ARG A 387 -37.69 -4.69 7.70
CA ARG A 387 -39.17 -4.73 7.73
C ARG A 387 -39.76 -3.40 8.19
N ASP A 388 -39.23 -2.82 9.26
CA ASP A 388 -39.71 -1.54 9.79
C ASP A 388 -39.41 -0.35 8.84
N LEU A 389 -38.44 -0.49 7.93
CA LEU A 389 -38.00 0.54 7.00
C LEU A 389 -38.58 0.40 5.58
N GLU A 390 -39.27 -0.69 5.27
CA GLU A 390 -39.79 -0.98 3.92
C GLU A 390 -40.75 0.12 3.42
N GLY A 391 -41.53 0.72 4.32
CA GLY A 391 -42.48 1.80 4.05
C GLY A 391 -41.95 3.23 4.24
N LEU A 392 -40.65 3.43 4.44
CA LEU A 392 -40.09 4.74 4.82
C LEU A 392 -40.30 5.84 3.75
N LEU A 393 -40.28 5.44 2.48
CA LEU A 393 -40.34 6.30 1.29
C LEU A 393 -41.42 5.80 0.30
N PRO A 394 -42.71 5.87 0.68
CA PRO A 394 -43.80 5.29 -0.12
C PRO A 394 -43.89 5.98 -1.48
N GLY A 395 -43.86 5.19 -2.55
CA GLY A 395 -43.94 5.66 -3.94
C GLY A 395 -42.66 6.31 -4.50
N ILE A 396 -41.60 6.46 -3.70
CA ILE A 396 -40.32 7.07 -4.12
C ILE A 396 -39.24 5.99 -4.28
N ALA A 397 -38.93 5.24 -3.21
CA ALA A 397 -37.97 4.15 -3.22
C ALA A 397 -38.19 3.19 -2.03
N THR A 398 -37.92 1.91 -2.18
CA THR A 398 -37.93 0.91 -1.12
C THR A 398 -36.55 0.84 -0.48
N PHE A 399 -36.47 0.94 0.84
CA PHE A 399 -35.23 0.74 1.59
C PHE A 399 -35.01 -0.75 1.82
N LYS A 400 -33.85 -1.28 1.46
CA LYS A 400 -33.49 -2.69 1.61
C LYS A 400 -32.18 -2.83 2.38
N VAL A 401 -32.19 -3.61 3.44
CA VAL A 401 -30.99 -4.02 4.16
C VAL A 401 -30.52 -5.35 3.57
N GLN A 402 -29.28 -5.40 3.10
CA GLN A 402 -28.66 -6.62 2.61
C GLN A 402 -27.63 -7.09 3.63
N THR A 403 -27.80 -8.29 4.16
CA THR A 403 -26.80 -8.91 5.02
C THR A 403 -25.74 -9.61 4.18
N TYR A 404 -24.48 -9.56 4.63
CA TYR A 404 -23.37 -10.27 4.00
C TYR A 404 -22.49 -10.87 5.09
N ASP A 405 -22.16 -12.16 4.94
CA ASP A 405 -21.25 -12.84 5.86
C ASP A 405 -19.80 -12.47 5.55
N ASP A 406 -19.20 -11.62 6.38
CA ASP A 406 -17.79 -11.23 6.23
C ASP A 406 -16.83 -12.20 6.90
N ARG A 407 -17.32 -13.13 7.73
CA ARG A 407 -16.52 -14.11 8.49
C ARG A 407 -15.42 -13.48 9.34
N CYS A 408 -15.56 -12.21 9.72
CA CYS A 408 -14.49 -11.40 10.30
C CYS A 408 -13.19 -11.43 9.48
N ASN A 409 -13.30 -11.50 8.15
CA ASN A 409 -12.18 -11.57 7.21
C ASN A 409 -12.21 -10.39 6.24
N ALA A 410 -11.13 -9.61 6.23
CA ALA A 410 -11.03 -8.42 5.39
C ALA A 410 -11.15 -8.71 3.89
N VAL A 411 -10.62 -9.84 3.42
CA VAL A 411 -10.68 -10.24 2.01
C VAL A 411 -12.12 -10.52 1.59
N GLN A 412 -12.91 -11.17 2.46
CA GLN A 412 -14.33 -11.44 2.18
C GLN A 412 -15.16 -10.16 2.20
N ALA A 413 -14.98 -9.30 3.21
CA ALA A 413 -15.63 -7.99 3.27
C ALA A 413 -15.35 -7.16 2.00
N TYR A 414 -14.11 -7.18 1.52
CA TYR A 414 -13.72 -6.47 0.31
C TYR A 414 -14.24 -7.11 -0.97
N LYS A 415 -14.30 -8.45 -1.04
CA LYS A 415 -14.84 -9.19 -2.19
C LYS A 415 -16.26 -8.76 -2.52
N TYR A 416 -17.12 -8.56 -1.52
CA TYR A 416 -18.47 -8.04 -1.74
C TYR A 416 -18.49 -6.71 -2.50
N LEU A 417 -17.62 -5.77 -2.14
CA LEU A 417 -17.56 -4.47 -2.80
C LEU A 417 -17.12 -4.59 -4.27
N ILE A 418 -16.18 -5.49 -4.57
CA ILE A 418 -15.77 -5.79 -5.95
C ILE A 418 -16.91 -6.44 -6.74
N ASP A 419 -17.58 -7.43 -6.14
CA ASP A 419 -18.67 -8.15 -6.79
C ASP A 419 -19.85 -7.19 -7.08
N ALA A 420 -20.20 -6.31 -6.15
CA ALA A 420 -21.24 -5.29 -6.34
C ALA A 420 -20.93 -4.31 -7.48
N LEU A 421 -19.65 -3.94 -7.65
CA LEU A 421 -19.19 -3.15 -8.81
C LEU A 421 -19.30 -3.92 -10.13
N GLY A 422 -19.15 -5.24 -10.09
CA GLY A 422 -19.26 -6.13 -11.24
C GLY A 422 -20.70 -6.42 -11.68
N THR A 423 -21.63 -6.54 -10.74
CA THR A 423 -23.05 -6.86 -10.99
C THR A 423 -23.92 -5.65 -11.30
N GLY A 424 -23.45 -4.43 -11.00
CA GLY A 424 -24.21 -3.19 -11.15
C GLY A 424 -25.08 -2.84 -9.93
N ASP A 425 -25.04 -3.66 -8.87
CA ASP A 425 -25.75 -3.39 -7.61
C ASP A 425 -25.15 -2.22 -6.83
N TYR A 426 -23.90 -1.83 -7.16
CA TYR A 426 -23.20 -0.72 -6.53
C TYR A 426 -23.96 0.60 -6.62
N ASP A 427 -24.62 0.89 -7.75
CA ASP A 427 -25.33 2.17 -7.96
C ASP A 427 -26.53 2.36 -6.99
N ALA A 428 -27.03 1.27 -6.40
CA ALA A 428 -28.10 1.30 -5.40
C ALA A 428 -27.56 1.36 -3.95
N LEU A 429 -26.25 1.25 -3.74
CA LEU A 429 -25.63 1.12 -2.43
C LEU A 429 -25.40 2.48 -1.78
N THR A 430 -25.97 2.71 -0.60
CA THR A 430 -25.88 4.00 0.10
C THR A 430 -24.82 4.03 1.20
N ALA A 431 -24.59 2.91 1.87
CA ALA A 431 -23.61 2.77 2.95
C ALA A 431 -23.23 1.32 3.22
N ALA A 432 -22.10 1.15 3.90
CA ALA A 432 -21.69 -0.06 4.58
C ALA A 432 -21.93 0.09 6.10
N VAL A 433 -22.56 -0.90 6.73
CA VAL A 433 -22.76 -0.98 8.18
C VAL A 433 -21.96 -2.16 8.70
N GLY A 434 -21.05 -1.91 9.64
CA GLY A 434 -19.98 -2.84 9.97
C GLY A 434 -18.88 -2.86 8.90
N PRO A 435 -18.01 -3.90 8.86
CA PRO A 435 -17.99 -5.10 9.71
C PRO A 435 -17.98 -4.92 11.23
N ALA A 436 -18.45 -5.93 11.95
CA ALA A 436 -18.44 -5.97 13.42
C ALA A 436 -17.02 -6.03 13.98
N CYS A 437 -16.16 -6.83 13.33
CA CYS A 437 -14.77 -7.06 13.72
C CYS A 437 -13.88 -5.92 13.26
N GLY A 438 -12.91 -5.53 14.11
CA GLY A 438 -12.14 -4.31 13.89
C GLY A 438 -11.23 -4.30 12.65
N VAL A 439 -10.56 -5.40 12.32
CA VAL A 439 -9.68 -5.47 11.13
C VAL A 439 -10.45 -5.36 9.81
N PRO A 440 -11.50 -6.16 9.56
CA PRO A 440 -12.33 -6.00 8.37
C PRO A 440 -12.97 -4.60 8.27
N PHE A 441 -13.38 -4.02 9.41
CA PHE A 441 -13.91 -2.66 9.45
C PHE A 441 -12.89 -1.62 8.96
N ALA A 442 -11.66 -1.67 9.49
CA ALA A 442 -10.59 -0.77 9.09
C ALA A 442 -10.30 -0.86 7.58
N ASP A 443 -10.37 -2.05 6.99
CA ASP A 443 -10.13 -2.26 5.57
C ASP A 443 -11.24 -1.75 4.66
N VAL A 444 -12.51 -1.99 5.02
CA VAL A 444 -13.67 -1.43 4.31
C VAL A 444 -13.61 0.09 4.33
N VAL A 445 -13.35 0.68 5.50
CA VAL A 445 -13.28 2.13 5.69
C VAL A 445 -12.10 2.75 4.93
N ARG A 446 -10.93 2.11 4.94
CA ARG A 446 -9.72 2.57 4.22
C ARG A 446 -9.99 2.75 2.72
N GLN A 447 -10.84 1.92 2.14
CA GLN A 447 -11.22 1.99 0.72
C GLN A 447 -12.42 2.91 0.46
N GLY A 448 -13.12 3.35 1.52
CA GLY A 448 -14.28 4.24 1.47
C GLY A 448 -14.08 5.47 0.57
N PRO A 449 -12.95 6.20 0.60
CA PRO A 449 -12.72 7.35 -0.29
C PRO A 449 -12.62 6.99 -1.78
N SER A 450 -12.02 5.84 -2.11
CA SER A 450 -11.85 5.37 -3.49
C SER A 450 -13.19 4.98 -4.11
N HIS A 451 -14.06 4.38 -3.31
CA HIS A 451 -15.37 3.92 -3.75
C HIS A 451 -16.47 4.97 -3.49
N ARG A 452 -16.22 5.96 -2.62
CA ARG A 452 -17.19 6.95 -2.16
C ARG A 452 -18.38 6.29 -1.45
N LEU A 453 -18.05 5.42 -0.51
CA LEU A 453 -19.02 4.67 0.29
C LEU A 453 -18.77 4.99 1.78
N PRO A 454 -19.77 5.56 2.49
CA PRO A 454 -19.66 5.80 3.93
C PRO A 454 -19.82 4.48 4.69
N ALA A 455 -19.13 4.38 5.82
CA ALA A 455 -19.13 3.23 6.71
C ALA A 455 -19.60 3.61 8.11
N LEU A 456 -20.54 2.86 8.68
CA LEU A 456 -21.09 3.07 10.01
C LEU A 456 -20.70 1.91 10.95
N ALA A 457 -20.02 2.23 12.04
CA ALA A 457 -19.62 1.23 13.05
C ALA A 457 -20.71 1.05 14.10
N TYR A 458 -21.27 -0.16 14.21
CA TYR A 458 -22.19 -0.56 15.29
C TYR A 458 -21.50 -1.33 16.43
N THR A 459 -20.18 -1.47 16.35
CA THR A 459 -19.29 -1.93 17.43
C THR A 459 -18.25 -0.83 17.70
N PRO A 460 -17.71 -0.70 18.93
CA PRO A 460 -16.68 0.31 19.21
C PRO A 460 -15.47 0.07 18.30
N GLN A 461 -15.07 1.10 17.57
CA GLN A 461 -13.96 1.02 16.62
C GLN A 461 -12.99 2.17 16.83
N SER A 462 -11.73 1.95 16.47
CA SER A 462 -10.75 3.02 16.45
C SER A 462 -10.93 3.87 15.18
N PRO A 463 -10.78 5.20 15.26
CA PRO A 463 -10.95 6.06 14.11
C PRO A 463 -9.87 5.78 13.05
N PRO A 464 -10.26 5.69 11.77
CA PRO A 464 -9.31 5.45 10.68
C PRO A 464 -8.43 6.68 10.43
N SER A 465 -7.28 6.46 9.77
CA SER A 465 -6.45 7.57 9.32
C SER A 465 -7.05 8.31 8.12
N PRO A 466 -6.81 9.64 7.96
CA PRO A 466 -7.15 10.35 6.73
C PRO A 466 -6.46 9.70 5.50
N PRO A 467 -7.13 9.58 4.34
CA PRO A 467 -8.34 10.29 3.92
C PRO A 467 -9.68 9.58 4.22
N ALA A 468 -9.67 8.43 4.90
CA ALA A 468 -10.88 7.64 5.16
C ALA A 468 -11.78 8.20 6.29
N ALA A 469 -11.17 8.95 7.21
CA ALA A 469 -11.82 9.62 8.33
C ALA A 469 -13.21 10.25 8.05
N PRO A 470 -13.39 11.13 7.03
CA PRO A 470 -14.66 11.81 6.75
C PRO A 470 -15.84 10.92 6.41
N LEU A 471 -15.59 9.67 6.03
CA LEU A 471 -16.60 8.71 5.60
C LEU A 471 -16.90 7.65 6.66
N ALA A 472 -16.24 7.71 7.82
CA ALA A 472 -16.45 6.78 8.93
C ALA A 472 -17.27 7.43 10.05
N LEU A 473 -18.41 6.82 10.38
CA LEU A 473 -19.28 7.21 11.49
C LEU A 473 -19.19 6.16 12.60
N LEU A 474 -18.54 6.50 13.71
CA LEU A 474 -18.36 5.60 14.85
C LEU A 474 -19.59 5.68 15.77
N ALA A 475 -20.70 5.07 15.36
CA ALA A 475 -21.97 5.13 16.09
C ALA A 475 -21.92 4.42 17.46
N ALA A 476 -21.06 3.42 17.61
CA ALA A 476 -20.77 2.80 18.89
C ALA A 476 -19.69 3.52 19.71
N GLY A 477 -19.20 4.70 19.29
CA GLY A 477 -18.15 5.45 19.98
C GLY A 477 -16.71 5.04 19.63
N ASP A 478 -15.74 5.83 20.11
CA ASP A 478 -14.30 5.61 19.90
C ASP A 478 -13.75 4.57 20.88
N ALA A 479 -13.24 3.44 20.37
CA ALA A 479 -12.67 2.37 21.20
C ALA A 479 -11.51 2.83 22.10
N ARG A 480 -10.77 3.88 21.73
CA ARG A 480 -9.64 4.43 22.52
C ARG A 480 -10.09 5.07 23.83
N SER A 481 -11.35 5.48 23.93
CA SER A 481 -11.93 6.03 25.17
C SER A 481 -11.90 5.00 26.31
N ILE A 482 -12.14 3.71 25.99
CA ILE A 482 -12.11 2.61 26.97
C ILE A 482 -10.70 2.47 27.56
N GLY A 483 -9.67 2.46 26.72
CA GLY A 483 -8.27 2.42 27.16
C GLY A 483 -7.92 3.64 28.03
N SER A 484 -8.41 4.82 27.66
CA SER A 484 -8.20 6.07 28.42
C SER A 484 -8.89 6.05 29.79
N ALA A 485 -10.09 5.49 29.89
CA ALA A 485 -10.78 5.30 31.16
C ALA A 485 -10.06 4.30 32.06
N VAL A 486 -9.55 3.18 31.52
CA VAL A 486 -8.75 2.21 32.27
C VAL A 486 -7.43 2.83 32.76
N ALA A 487 -6.78 3.65 31.93
CA ALA A 487 -5.59 4.41 32.31
C ALA A 487 -5.86 5.38 33.46
N ALA A 488 -6.94 6.18 33.36
CA ALA A 488 -7.35 7.12 34.40
C ALA A 488 -7.67 6.40 35.72
N PHE A 489 -8.41 5.28 35.64
CA PHE A 489 -8.75 4.45 36.79
C PHE A 489 -7.51 3.85 37.47
N SER A 490 -6.56 3.38 36.69
CA SER A 490 -5.31 2.83 37.22
C SER A 490 -4.45 3.91 37.88
N THR A 491 -4.45 5.12 37.31
CA THR A 491 -3.72 6.28 37.84
C THR A 491 -4.34 6.82 39.12
N SER A 492 -5.67 6.87 39.24
CA SER A 492 -6.35 7.31 40.47
C SER A 492 -6.08 6.38 41.63
N LEU A 493 -5.92 5.09 41.34
CA LEU A 493 -5.45 4.13 42.31
C LEU A 493 -3.93 4.32 42.52
N GLY A 494 -3.14 4.65 41.51
CA GLY A 494 -1.68 4.80 41.64
C GLY A 494 -0.94 3.49 41.40
N TRP A 495 -1.56 2.60 40.63
CA TRP A 495 -0.87 1.46 40.04
C TRP A 495 0.00 1.95 38.88
N ARG A 496 1.24 1.48 38.81
CA ARG A 496 2.23 1.87 37.80
C ARG A 496 2.67 0.74 36.89
N ARG A 497 2.23 -0.49 37.18
CA ARG A 497 2.58 -1.71 36.44
C ARG A 497 1.33 -2.50 36.09
N MET A 498 1.24 -2.97 34.85
CA MET A 498 0.14 -3.81 34.36
C MET A 498 0.63 -4.94 33.45
N VAL A 499 -0.15 -6.01 33.40
CA VAL A 499 -0.05 -7.09 32.42
C VAL A 499 -1.18 -6.92 31.42
N SER A 500 -0.89 -7.06 30.12
CA SER A 500 -1.91 -6.98 29.08
C SER A 500 -1.93 -8.22 28.18
N LEU A 501 -3.13 -8.52 27.70
CA LEU A 501 -3.40 -9.45 26.61
C LEU A 501 -4.31 -8.74 25.61
N SER A 502 -3.91 -8.69 24.33
CA SER A 502 -4.65 -7.97 23.29
C SER A 502 -4.75 -8.74 21.99
N GLU A 503 -5.59 -8.29 21.06
CA GLU A 503 -5.67 -8.74 19.67
C GLU A 503 -5.27 -7.60 18.72
N THR A 504 -4.92 -7.93 17.47
CA THR A 504 -4.58 -6.92 16.45
C THR A 504 -5.72 -5.92 16.20
N ALA A 505 -6.98 -6.35 16.30
CA ALA A 505 -8.15 -5.47 16.20
C ALA A 505 -8.21 -4.40 17.31
N THR A 506 -7.83 -4.75 18.54
CA THR A 506 -7.93 -3.88 19.73
C THR A 506 -6.62 -3.17 20.07
N HIS A 507 -5.50 -3.53 19.40
CA HIS A 507 -4.18 -2.94 19.62
C HIS A 507 -4.17 -1.42 19.55
N SER A 508 -4.93 -0.83 18.62
CA SER A 508 -5.05 0.63 18.48
C SER A 508 -5.66 1.32 19.72
N ALA A 509 -6.55 0.64 20.45
CA ALA A 509 -7.10 1.13 21.72
C ALA A 509 -6.07 1.10 22.85
N LEU A 510 -5.12 0.17 22.81
CA LEU A 510 -4.01 0.04 23.76
C LEU A 510 -2.83 0.98 23.45
N ALA A 511 -2.42 1.06 22.19
CA ALA A 511 -1.20 1.76 21.78
C ALA A 511 -1.32 3.30 21.84
N THR A 512 -2.54 3.83 21.83
CA THR A 512 -2.79 5.28 21.75
C THR A 512 -3.17 5.90 23.09
N ALA A 513 -3.63 5.11 24.05
CA ALA A 513 -3.94 5.61 25.39
C ALA A 513 -2.63 5.90 26.13
N SER A 514 -2.48 7.11 26.66
CA SER A 514 -1.36 7.49 27.50
C SER A 514 -1.51 6.82 28.87
N PHE A 515 -1.27 5.51 28.94
CA PHE A 515 -1.52 4.72 30.14
C PHE A 515 -0.74 5.23 31.35
N GLY A 516 0.40 5.91 31.17
CA GLY A 516 1.25 6.36 32.28
C GLY A 516 1.74 5.20 33.18
N VAL A 517 1.59 3.96 32.69
CA VAL A 517 1.77 2.69 33.39
C VAL A 517 2.63 1.79 32.50
N ASP A 518 3.59 1.11 33.13
CA ASP A 518 4.52 0.20 32.46
C ASP A 518 3.86 -1.19 32.26
N PHE A 519 3.72 -1.60 31.00
CA PHE A 519 3.29 -2.97 30.67
C PHE A 519 4.46 -3.94 30.82
N ILE A 520 4.46 -4.73 31.90
CA ILE A 520 5.56 -5.65 32.21
C ILE A 520 5.54 -6.92 31.38
N VAL A 521 4.34 -7.35 30.99
CA VAL A 521 4.10 -8.48 30.10
C VAL A 521 2.94 -8.07 29.21
N ASN A 522 3.21 -7.92 27.92
CA ASN A 522 2.20 -7.69 26.89
C ASN A 522 2.27 -8.84 25.89
N LEU A 523 1.14 -9.49 25.62
CA LEU A 523 1.01 -10.48 24.56
C LEU A 523 -0.10 -10.04 23.60
N GLU A 524 0.24 -9.97 22.33
CA GLU A 524 -0.72 -9.75 21.26
C GLU A 524 -1.02 -11.08 20.55
N LEU A 525 -2.31 -11.42 20.49
CA LEU A 525 -2.83 -12.60 19.82
C LEU A 525 -3.06 -12.31 18.33
N PRO A 526 -2.71 -13.26 17.43
CA PRO A 526 -2.98 -13.11 16.01
C PRO A 526 -4.48 -13.28 15.71
N ASP A 527 -5.02 -12.47 14.79
CA ASP A 527 -6.44 -12.48 14.41
C ASP A 527 -6.91 -13.74 13.66
N GLU A 528 -5.99 -14.55 13.12
CA GLU A 528 -6.30 -15.61 12.15
C GLU A 528 -6.05 -17.04 12.69
N ARG A 529 -6.72 -17.45 13.78
CA ARG A 529 -6.71 -18.87 14.17
C ARG A 529 -8.11 -19.46 14.33
N PRO A 530 -8.43 -20.59 13.65
CA PRO A 530 -9.69 -21.29 13.84
C PRO A 530 -9.84 -21.79 15.29
N GLU A 531 -8.74 -22.14 15.94
CA GLU A 531 -8.63 -22.51 17.36
C GLU A 531 -7.37 -21.89 17.96
N TYR A 532 -7.48 -21.40 19.20
CA TYR A 532 -6.30 -20.94 19.92
C TYR A 532 -5.56 -22.13 20.51
N ASP A 533 -4.23 -22.06 20.51
CA ASP A 533 -3.39 -23.01 21.23
C ASP A 533 -3.40 -22.66 22.73
N PRO A 534 -3.94 -23.50 23.62
CA PRO A 534 -4.02 -23.22 25.06
C PRO A 534 -2.65 -22.95 25.69
N SER A 535 -1.56 -23.48 25.12
CA SER A 535 -0.20 -23.32 25.63
C SER A 535 0.30 -21.87 25.60
N ILE A 536 -0.25 -21.06 24.70
CA ILE A 536 0.11 -19.63 24.59
C ILE A 536 -0.39 -18.87 25.83
N PHE A 537 -1.62 -19.15 26.27
CA PHE A 537 -2.20 -18.51 27.45
C PHE A 537 -1.52 -18.96 28.73
N THR A 538 -1.18 -20.26 28.86
CA THR A 538 -0.43 -20.75 30.03
C THR A 538 0.95 -20.12 30.11
N LEU A 539 1.68 -20.05 28.99
CA LEU A 539 2.99 -19.39 28.96
C LEU A 539 2.90 -17.90 29.33
N TRP A 540 1.87 -17.20 28.86
CA TRP A 540 1.61 -15.81 29.20
C TRP A 540 1.29 -15.64 30.70
N ALA A 541 0.38 -16.44 31.24
CA ALA A 541 0.00 -16.40 32.64
C ALA A 541 1.19 -16.74 33.58
N ASP A 542 2.01 -17.74 33.22
CA ASP A 542 3.23 -18.08 33.96
C ASP A 542 4.26 -16.92 33.95
N ARG A 543 4.38 -16.20 32.83
CA ARG A 543 5.25 -15.02 32.74
C ARG A 543 4.71 -13.88 33.61
N ALA A 544 3.39 -13.65 33.58
CA ALA A 544 2.74 -12.66 34.41
C ALA A 544 2.94 -12.95 35.91
N ALA A 545 2.73 -14.20 36.33
CA ALA A 545 2.95 -14.64 37.71
C ALA A 545 4.42 -14.50 38.13
N ARG A 546 5.38 -14.93 37.30
CA ARG A 546 6.83 -14.77 37.58
C ARG A 546 7.27 -13.31 37.68
N ALA A 547 6.63 -12.42 36.93
CA ALA A 547 6.91 -10.98 36.99
C ALA A 547 6.20 -10.26 38.16
N ASN A 548 5.48 -11.02 39.02
CA ASN A 548 4.60 -10.50 40.07
C ASN A 548 3.57 -9.48 39.54
N GLY A 549 3.02 -9.74 38.35
CA GLY A 549 2.00 -8.88 37.74
C GLY A 549 0.64 -9.07 38.39
N ARG A 550 0.20 -8.10 39.20
CA ARG A 550 -1.07 -8.16 39.94
C ARG A 550 -2.24 -7.53 39.21
N ILE A 551 -2.01 -6.55 38.35
CA ILE A 551 -3.06 -5.85 37.60
C ILE A 551 -3.07 -6.34 36.16
N ILE A 552 -4.18 -6.95 35.73
CA ILE A 552 -4.29 -7.69 34.46
C ILE A 552 -5.39 -7.06 33.61
N TYR A 553 -5.04 -6.57 32.43
CA TYR A 553 -5.97 -5.97 31.48
C TYR A 553 -6.13 -6.84 30.23
N ILE A 554 -7.35 -7.34 30.02
CA ILE A 554 -7.72 -8.15 28.85
C ILE A 554 -8.45 -7.26 27.86
N SER A 555 -7.81 -6.97 26.73
CA SER A 555 -8.36 -6.15 25.65
C SER A 555 -8.55 -7.03 24.40
N VAL A 556 -9.50 -7.95 24.48
CA VAL A 556 -9.73 -9.01 23.48
C VAL A 556 -11.23 -9.06 23.15
N GLU A 557 -11.58 -9.26 21.88
CA GLU A 557 -13.00 -9.31 21.47
C GLU A 557 -13.58 -10.73 21.53
N ASP A 558 -12.77 -11.77 21.23
CA ASP A 558 -13.23 -13.17 21.22
C ASP A 558 -13.37 -13.75 22.64
N ALA A 559 -14.60 -14.15 23.02
CA ALA A 559 -14.88 -14.76 24.31
C ALA A 559 -14.09 -16.05 24.58
N ARG A 560 -13.69 -16.79 23.55
CA ARG A 560 -12.86 -18.00 23.70
C ARG A 560 -11.51 -17.66 24.29
N ALA A 561 -10.87 -16.60 23.80
CA ALA A 561 -9.58 -16.14 24.29
C ALA A 561 -9.67 -15.61 25.72
N VAL A 562 -10.75 -14.91 26.07
CA VAL A 562 -11.01 -14.48 27.46
C VAL A 562 -11.12 -15.68 28.40
N ARG A 563 -11.88 -16.72 28.04
CA ARG A 563 -11.97 -17.95 28.84
C ARG A 563 -10.63 -18.66 28.99
N HIS A 564 -9.87 -18.81 27.90
CA HIS A 564 -8.54 -19.41 27.98
C HIS A 564 -7.56 -18.61 28.85
N ALA A 565 -7.64 -17.28 28.81
CA ALA A 565 -6.82 -16.40 29.65
C ALA A 565 -7.19 -16.55 31.14
N LEU A 566 -8.47 -16.56 31.49
CA LEU A 566 -8.94 -16.79 32.87
C LEU A 566 -8.50 -18.16 33.38
N CYS A 567 -8.65 -19.20 32.56
CA CYS A 567 -8.19 -20.56 32.85
C CYS A 567 -6.70 -20.65 33.14
N ALA A 568 -5.88 -20.06 32.27
CA ALA A 568 -4.43 -20.05 32.45
C ALA A 568 -4.04 -19.23 33.69
N GLY A 569 -4.73 -18.12 33.95
CA GLY A 569 -4.56 -17.28 35.12
C GLY A 569 -4.82 -18.03 36.42
N HIS A 570 -5.93 -18.76 36.51
CA HIS A 570 -6.29 -19.60 37.66
C HIS A 570 -5.18 -20.63 37.96
N LYS A 571 -4.76 -21.39 36.93
CA LYS A 571 -3.68 -22.40 37.05
C LYS A 571 -2.33 -21.81 37.46
N SER A 572 -2.07 -20.55 37.12
CA SER A 572 -0.83 -19.83 37.48
C SER A 572 -0.92 -19.11 38.83
N GLY A 573 -2.03 -19.24 39.56
CA GLY A 573 -2.24 -18.61 40.87
C GLY A 573 -2.55 -17.11 40.81
N LEU A 574 -3.00 -16.58 39.67
CA LEU A 574 -3.42 -15.18 39.49
C LEU A 574 -4.89 -14.98 39.87
N THR A 575 -5.30 -15.52 41.01
CA THR A 575 -6.68 -15.44 41.50
C THR A 575 -6.95 -14.12 42.24
N PRO A 576 -8.22 -13.67 42.34
CA PRO A 576 -8.58 -12.51 43.15
C PRO A 576 -8.12 -12.62 44.61
N SER A 577 -8.23 -13.81 45.20
CA SER A 577 -7.78 -14.11 46.57
C SER A 577 -6.28 -13.90 46.77
N SER A 578 -5.47 -14.15 45.73
CA SER A 578 -4.02 -13.89 45.74
C SER A 578 -3.67 -12.40 45.66
N GLY A 579 -4.64 -11.51 45.43
CA GLY A 579 -4.44 -10.08 45.19
C GLY A 579 -4.30 -9.71 43.70
N ALA A 580 -4.75 -10.54 42.77
CA ALA A 580 -4.81 -10.18 41.34
C ALA A 580 -6.11 -9.44 41.00
N VAL A 581 -6.04 -8.40 40.18
CA VAL A 581 -7.21 -7.63 39.70
C VAL A 581 -7.34 -7.82 38.20
N TRP A 582 -8.49 -8.34 37.76
CA TRP A 582 -8.80 -8.58 36.35
C TRP A 582 -9.71 -7.48 35.80
N ILE A 583 -9.27 -6.84 34.72
CA ILE A 583 -10.04 -5.88 33.94
C ILE A 583 -10.45 -6.54 32.63
N LEU A 584 -11.75 -6.80 32.47
CA LEU A 584 -12.33 -7.59 31.38
C LEU A 584 -13.12 -6.72 30.39
N PRO A 585 -13.27 -7.17 29.14
CA PRO A 585 -14.10 -6.49 28.15
C PRO A 585 -15.59 -6.63 28.51
N SER A 586 -16.34 -5.53 28.42
CA SER A 586 -17.77 -5.49 28.76
C SER A 586 -18.70 -5.97 27.64
N GLY A 587 -18.23 -5.99 26.40
CA GLY A 587 -19.01 -6.28 25.19
C GLY A 587 -19.13 -7.77 24.82
N LEU A 588 -18.80 -8.69 25.73
CA LEU A 588 -18.85 -10.12 25.44
C LEU A 588 -20.29 -10.62 25.22
N PRO A 589 -20.49 -11.66 24.38
CA PRO A 589 -21.82 -12.16 24.06
C PRO A 589 -22.54 -12.75 25.30
N PRO A 590 -23.88 -12.77 25.33
CA PRO A 590 -24.61 -13.39 26.44
C PRO A 590 -24.18 -14.84 26.68
N ASN A 591 -24.12 -15.27 27.94
CA ASN A 591 -23.72 -16.62 28.35
C ASN A 591 -22.28 -17.02 27.96
N TRP A 592 -21.41 -16.07 27.60
CA TRP A 592 -20.01 -16.35 27.25
C TRP A 592 -19.22 -17.08 28.33
N GLN A 593 -19.64 -16.97 29.60
CA GLN A 593 -19.00 -17.59 30.75
C GLN A 593 -19.17 -19.12 30.77
N THR A 594 -20.15 -19.66 30.04
CA THR A 594 -20.40 -21.10 29.99
C THR A 594 -19.20 -21.85 29.37
N PRO A 595 -18.61 -22.82 30.09
CA PRO A 595 -17.51 -23.59 29.54
C PRO A 595 -18.01 -24.48 28.38
N LYS A 596 -17.31 -24.43 27.25
CA LYS A 596 -17.55 -25.28 26.08
C LYS A 596 -16.27 -26.08 25.77
N GLY A 597 -16.04 -27.17 26.50
CA GLY A 597 -14.87 -28.06 26.35
C GLY A 597 -14.04 -28.28 27.62
N ASP A 598 -12.93 -29.02 27.50
CA ASP A 598 -12.18 -29.67 28.60
C ASP A 598 -11.17 -28.80 29.39
N THR A 599 -11.12 -27.47 29.23
CA THR A 599 -9.97 -26.70 29.78
C THR A 599 -10.13 -26.17 31.21
N CYS A 600 -11.34 -25.83 31.66
CA CYS A 600 -11.68 -25.43 33.04
C CYS A 600 -13.12 -25.78 33.41
N THR A 601 -13.39 -25.91 34.71
CA THR A 601 -14.75 -26.07 35.25
C THR A 601 -15.48 -24.73 35.35
N ALA A 602 -16.81 -24.77 35.47
CA ALA A 602 -17.61 -23.55 35.70
C ALA A 602 -17.24 -22.86 37.03
N GLU A 603 -16.93 -23.64 38.06
CA GLU A 603 -16.53 -23.14 39.38
C GLU A 603 -15.22 -22.34 39.33
N GLU A 604 -14.23 -22.81 38.54
CA GLU A 604 -12.96 -22.10 38.35
C GLU A 604 -13.16 -20.75 37.63
N ILE A 605 -14.07 -20.69 36.66
CA ILE A 605 -14.41 -19.44 35.96
C ILE A 605 -15.14 -18.49 36.91
N ASP A 606 -16.11 -18.98 37.69
CA ASP A 606 -16.86 -18.17 38.65
C ASP A 606 -15.95 -17.56 39.72
N GLU A 607 -14.95 -18.31 40.20
CA GLU A 607 -13.93 -17.79 41.12
C GLU A 607 -13.13 -16.64 40.49
N MET A 608 -12.72 -16.78 39.23
CA MET A 608 -11.93 -15.78 38.52
C MET A 608 -12.75 -14.53 38.15
N LEU A 609 -14.05 -14.67 37.97
CA LEU A 609 -14.95 -13.54 37.70
C LEU A 609 -15.21 -12.70 38.96
N LEU A 610 -14.99 -13.23 40.16
CA LEU A 610 -15.26 -12.49 41.39
C LEU A 610 -14.39 -11.23 41.50
N GLY A 611 -15.02 -10.06 41.66
CA GLY A 611 -14.33 -8.79 41.83
C GLY A 611 -13.72 -8.21 40.54
N HIS A 612 -13.95 -8.83 39.37
CA HIS A 612 -13.46 -8.31 38.10
C HIS A 612 -14.07 -6.93 37.79
N ILE A 613 -13.31 -6.12 37.08
CA ILE A 613 -13.68 -4.76 36.68
C ILE A 613 -13.95 -4.75 35.18
N SER A 614 -15.00 -4.07 34.77
CA SER A 614 -15.35 -3.90 33.35
C SER A 614 -15.69 -2.44 33.06
N VAL A 615 -15.29 -1.95 31.89
CA VAL A 615 -15.64 -0.60 31.41
C VAL A 615 -16.61 -0.74 30.25
N ALA A 616 -17.82 -0.20 30.39
CA ALA A 616 -18.89 -0.28 29.41
C ALA A 616 -19.38 1.10 29.01
N GLN A 617 -19.94 1.24 27.82
CA GLN A 617 -20.65 2.47 27.45
C GLN A 617 -22.02 2.49 28.11
N GLU A 618 -22.46 3.66 28.58
CA GLU A 618 -23.72 3.82 29.31
C GLU A 618 -24.95 3.32 28.52
N TRP A 619 -24.95 3.48 27.20
CA TRP A 619 -26.06 2.97 26.37
C TRP A 619 -26.14 1.44 26.29
N MET A 620 -25.07 0.71 26.63
CA MET A 620 -25.05 -0.76 26.61
C MET A 620 -25.75 -1.37 27.83
N LEU A 621 -25.84 -0.63 28.93
CA LEU A 621 -26.23 -1.14 30.24
C LEU A 621 -27.59 -1.85 30.26
N PRO A 622 -28.66 -1.32 29.62
CA PRO A 622 -29.96 -1.99 29.62
C PRO A 622 -29.96 -3.38 28.96
N TRP A 623 -28.89 -3.71 28.23
CA TRP A 623 -28.76 -4.90 27.38
C TRP A 623 -27.70 -5.90 27.88
N LEU A 624 -26.96 -5.58 28.95
CA LEU A 624 -25.82 -6.37 29.41
C LEU A 624 -26.17 -7.46 30.45
N ASP A 625 -27.25 -7.32 31.23
CA ASP A 625 -27.86 -8.34 32.12
C ASP A 625 -29.18 -7.82 32.76
N ASP A 626 -30.13 -8.69 33.08
CA ASP A 626 -31.45 -8.31 33.67
C ASP A 626 -31.39 -7.85 35.14
N ASN A 627 -30.25 -8.00 35.82
CA ASN A 627 -30.10 -7.72 37.26
C ASN A 627 -29.67 -6.29 37.59
N THR A 628 -29.49 -5.43 36.59
CA THR A 628 -29.33 -3.99 36.80
C THR A 628 -30.70 -3.38 37.09
N ASN A 629 -30.83 -2.53 38.12
CA ASN A 629 -32.08 -1.83 38.48
C ASN A 629 -32.64 -0.88 37.39
N THR A 630 -32.12 -0.93 36.17
CA THR A 630 -32.60 -0.19 35.01
C THR A 630 -33.90 -0.79 34.51
N THR A 631 -35.01 -0.12 34.81
CA THR A 631 -36.31 -0.40 34.21
C THR A 631 -36.22 -0.21 32.69
N LYS A 632 -36.38 -1.29 31.92
CA LYS A 632 -36.52 -1.21 30.45
C LYS A 632 -37.75 -0.37 30.13
N SER A 633 -37.66 0.49 29.11
CA SER A 633 -38.83 1.24 28.63
C SER A 633 -39.78 0.32 27.87
N GLU A 634 -41.07 0.65 27.84
CA GLU A 634 -42.11 -0.09 27.09
C GLU A 634 -41.73 -0.33 25.61
N GLU A 635 -41.06 0.63 24.97
CA GLU A 635 -40.57 0.50 23.59
C GLU A 635 -39.49 -0.59 23.43
N MET A 636 -38.62 -0.76 24.44
CA MET A 636 -37.58 -1.80 24.42
C MET A 636 -38.18 -3.18 24.60
N GLU A 637 -39.17 -3.33 25.48
CA GLU A 637 -39.88 -4.59 25.69
C GLU A 637 -40.68 -5.01 24.44
N SER A 638 -41.38 -4.05 23.82
CA SER A 638 -42.08 -4.26 22.55
C SER A 638 -41.13 -4.66 21.41
N TRP A 639 -39.96 -4.02 21.33
CA TRP A 639 -38.94 -4.39 20.35
C TRP A 639 -38.35 -5.78 20.61
N GLU A 640 -38.03 -6.10 21.87
CA GLU A 640 -37.47 -7.40 22.26
C GLU A 640 -38.44 -8.54 21.91
N TYR A 641 -39.74 -8.33 22.08
CA TYR A 641 -40.78 -9.29 21.68
C TYR A 641 -40.75 -9.57 20.17
N ARG A 642 -40.80 -8.52 19.34
CA ARG A 642 -40.78 -8.66 17.86
C ARG A 642 -39.45 -9.24 17.35
N TRP A 643 -38.34 -8.85 17.97
CA TRP A 643 -37.01 -9.38 17.65
C TRP A 643 -36.92 -10.88 17.94
N ARG A 644 -37.55 -11.35 19.03
CA ARG A 644 -37.56 -12.77 19.40
C ARG A 644 -38.30 -13.63 18.38
N GLU A 645 -39.42 -13.14 17.85
CA GLU A 645 -40.15 -13.79 16.76
C GLU A 645 -39.25 -13.98 15.52
N ASP A 646 -38.56 -12.92 15.10
CA ASP A 646 -37.67 -12.96 13.94
C ASP A 646 -36.46 -13.87 14.17
N CYS A 647 -35.93 -13.94 15.41
CA CYS A 647 -34.81 -14.85 15.73
C CYS A 647 -35.24 -16.33 15.73
N HIS A 648 -36.45 -16.64 16.22
CA HIS A 648 -36.97 -18.02 16.16
C HIS A 648 -37.14 -18.52 14.72
N MET A 649 -37.47 -17.64 13.77
CA MET A 649 -37.56 -18.00 12.35
C MET A 649 -36.21 -18.36 11.72
N LEU A 650 -35.08 -17.99 12.33
CA LEU A 650 -33.74 -18.27 11.82
C LEU A 650 -33.21 -19.67 12.20
N ASN A 651 -33.96 -20.49 12.94
CA ASN A 651 -33.56 -21.83 13.42
C ASN A 651 -32.19 -21.86 14.15
N LYS A 652 -31.81 -20.75 14.81
CA LYS A 652 -30.55 -20.60 15.56
C LYS A 652 -30.84 -20.28 17.04
N PRO A 653 -29.94 -20.65 17.98
CA PRO A 653 -30.13 -20.37 19.40
C PRO A 653 -30.00 -18.86 19.69
N CYS A 654 -31.14 -18.21 19.98
CA CYS A 654 -31.22 -16.80 20.31
C CYS A 654 -31.97 -16.57 21.64
N ASP A 655 -31.28 -16.59 22.78
CA ASP A 655 -31.97 -16.46 24.07
C ASP A 655 -32.30 -15.01 24.44
N LYS A 656 -31.37 -14.06 24.20
CA LYS A 656 -31.53 -12.63 24.52
C LYS A 656 -30.85 -11.72 23.49
N PRO A 657 -31.39 -10.52 23.23
CA PRO A 657 -30.74 -9.53 22.38
C PRO A 657 -29.53 -8.91 23.10
N GLY A 658 -28.37 -8.88 22.44
CA GLY A 658 -27.20 -8.17 22.96
C GLY A 658 -27.20 -6.67 22.63
N PRO A 659 -26.35 -5.86 23.29
CA PRO A 659 -26.29 -4.41 23.09
C PRO A 659 -26.02 -4.01 21.62
N TYR A 660 -25.16 -4.75 20.93
CA TYR A 660 -24.82 -4.45 19.53
C TYR A 660 -25.95 -4.75 18.54
N ALA A 661 -26.88 -5.64 18.88
CA ALA A 661 -28.08 -5.90 18.07
C ALA A 661 -29.06 -4.72 18.15
N ALA A 662 -29.29 -4.20 19.36
CA ALA A 662 -30.07 -2.98 19.56
C ALA A 662 -29.42 -1.78 18.85
N LEU A 663 -28.09 -1.63 18.96
CA LEU A 663 -27.38 -0.55 18.28
C LEU A 663 -27.43 -0.67 16.75
N LEU A 664 -27.28 -1.88 16.21
CA LEU A 664 -27.39 -2.10 14.76
C LEU A 664 -28.75 -1.67 14.22
N TYR A 665 -29.84 -2.01 14.92
CA TYR A 665 -31.19 -1.57 14.58
C TYR A 665 -31.31 -0.03 14.57
N ASP A 666 -30.79 0.64 15.60
CA ASP A 666 -30.77 2.10 15.67
C ASP A 666 -29.92 2.76 14.59
N VAL A 667 -28.74 2.21 14.28
CA VAL A 667 -27.85 2.73 13.23
C VAL A 667 -28.51 2.68 11.86
N LEU A 668 -29.21 1.59 11.54
CA LEU A 668 -29.95 1.46 10.29
C LEU A 668 -31.11 2.47 10.21
N LYS A 669 -31.85 2.67 11.30
CA LYS A 669 -32.93 3.67 11.38
C LYS A 669 -32.41 5.11 11.31
N LEU A 670 -31.29 5.41 11.97
CA LEU A 670 -30.61 6.70 11.91
C LEU A 670 -30.21 7.02 10.46
N TRP A 671 -29.52 6.07 9.81
CA TRP A 671 -29.07 6.24 8.43
C TRP A 671 -30.24 6.42 7.46
N ALA A 672 -31.27 5.59 7.60
CA ALA A 672 -32.49 5.71 6.80
C ALA A 672 -33.18 7.06 6.98
N SER A 673 -33.20 7.60 8.21
CA SER A 673 -33.77 8.93 8.49
C SER A 673 -32.96 10.06 7.85
N ALA A 674 -31.62 9.97 7.87
CA ALA A 674 -30.74 10.90 7.18
C ALA A 674 -30.95 10.87 5.67
N LEU A 675 -31.10 9.67 5.11
CA LEU A 675 -31.35 9.44 3.70
C LEU A 675 -32.73 9.98 3.27
N LYS A 676 -33.79 9.71 4.06
CA LYS A 676 -35.13 10.28 3.83
C LYS A 676 -35.09 11.80 3.78
N LYS A 677 -34.43 12.44 4.74
CA LYS A 677 -34.31 13.90 4.80
C LYS A 677 -33.61 14.46 3.56
N LEU A 678 -32.56 13.79 3.10
CA LEU A 678 -31.80 14.19 1.91
C LEU A 678 -32.64 14.02 0.62
N ILE A 679 -33.30 12.88 0.46
CA ILE A 679 -34.09 12.56 -0.74
C ILE A 679 -35.31 13.47 -0.86
N ILE A 680 -36.02 13.73 0.24
CA ILE A 680 -37.15 14.69 0.24
C ILE A 680 -36.66 16.09 -0.15
N ALA A 681 -35.50 16.52 0.36
CA ALA A 681 -34.94 17.83 0.05
C ALA A 681 -34.40 17.94 -1.38
N ARG A 682 -33.87 16.85 -1.94
CA ARG A 682 -33.29 16.79 -3.30
C ARG A 682 -33.65 15.47 -3.98
N PRO A 683 -34.82 15.34 -4.62
CA PRO A 683 -35.23 14.09 -5.28
C PRO A 683 -34.26 13.61 -6.37
N ALA A 684 -33.56 14.53 -7.05
CA ALA A 684 -32.52 14.23 -8.05
C ALA A 684 -31.28 13.50 -7.47
N SER A 685 -31.16 13.40 -6.15
CA SER A 685 -30.08 12.65 -5.50
C SER A 685 -30.09 11.14 -5.77
N LEU A 686 -31.24 10.58 -6.18
CA LEU A 686 -31.39 9.16 -6.50
C LEU A 686 -30.61 8.74 -7.76
N ASP A 687 -30.23 9.69 -8.61
CA ASP A 687 -29.52 9.37 -9.85
C ASP A 687 -28.03 9.06 -9.63
N ASP A 688 -27.45 9.60 -8.56
CA ASP A 688 -26.04 9.49 -8.22
C ASP A 688 -25.79 9.58 -6.71
N LEU A 689 -25.95 8.44 -6.02
CA LEU A 689 -25.76 8.33 -4.58
C LEU A 689 -24.29 8.49 -4.13
N HIS A 690 -23.35 8.46 -5.08
CA HIS A 690 -21.90 8.53 -4.84
C HIS A 690 -21.28 9.88 -5.24
N ASP A 691 -22.11 10.92 -5.38
CA ASP A 691 -21.63 12.28 -5.56
C ASP A 691 -20.93 12.80 -4.28
N PRO A 692 -19.72 13.40 -4.36
CA PRO A 692 -18.99 13.86 -3.18
C PRO A 692 -19.68 14.95 -2.37
N ASP A 693 -20.49 15.81 -2.99
CA ASP A 693 -21.22 16.88 -2.31
C ASP A 693 -22.46 16.31 -1.61
N LEU A 694 -23.12 15.35 -2.26
CA LEU A 694 -24.20 14.57 -1.69
C LEU A 694 -23.74 13.79 -0.46
N LEU A 695 -22.63 13.05 -0.55
CA LEU A 695 -22.10 12.24 0.54
C LEU A 695 -21.71 13.09 1.75
N ARG A 696 -21.05 14.24 1.52
CA ARG A 696 -20.76 15.21 2.58
C ARG A 696 -22.04 15.71 3.25
N SER A 697 -23.07 16.01 2.46
CA SER A 697 -24.38 16.42 2.97
C SER A 697 -25.08 15.31 3.75
N LEU A 698 -24.94 14.05 3.31
CA LEU A 698 -25.53 12.88 3.96
C LEU A 698 -24.88 12.58 5.31
N VAL A 699 -23.55 12.57 5.37
CA VAL A 699 -22.78 12.42 6.62
C VAL A 699 -23.08 13.58 7.59
N THR A 700 -23.19 14.80 7.07
CA THR A 700 -23.58 15.97 7.88
C THR A 700 -25.01 15.86 8.39
N ASN A 701 -25.95 15.38 7.57
CA ASN A 701 -27.33 15.15 8.01
C ASN A 701 -27.42 14.04 9.06
N ALA A 702 -26.70 12.94 8.88
CA ALA A 702 -26.65 11.84 9.85
C ALA A 702 -26.11 12.28 11.21
N THR A 703 -25.14 13.21 11.22
CA THR A 703 -24.52 13.73 12.45
C THR A 703 -25.29 14.87 13.10
N LEU A 704 -26.17 15.57 12.37
CA LEU A 704 -27.02 16.65 12.89
C LEU A 704 -28.43 16.22 13.30
N ILE A 705 -28.87 15.03 12.89
CA ILE A 705 -30.19 14.52 13.28
C ILE A 705 -30.16 14.19 14.79
N LYS A 706 -31.13 14.76 15.52
CA LYS A 706 -31.42 14.35 16.89
C LYS A 706 -32.21 13.05 16.83
N TYR A 707 -31.50 11.93 16.85
CA TYR A 707 -32.07 10.59 16.92
C TYR A 707 -31.97 10.06 18.35
N GLU A 708 -33.08 9.54 18.85
CA GLU A 708 -33.19 8.82 20.11
C GLU A 708 -33.92 7.52 19.82
N GLY A 709 -33.30 6.41 20.20
CA GLY A 709 -33.80 5.06 19.94
C GLY A 709 -33.55 4.13 21.12
N LEU A 710 -33.45 2.83 20.83
CA LEU A 710 -33.29 1.78 21.83
C LEU A 710 -31.99 1.91 22.66
N THR A 711 -30.97 2.51 22.08
CA THR A 711 -29.68 2.77 22.73
C THR A 711 -29.58 4.20 23.26
N GLY A 712 -30.69 4.93 23.35
CA GLY A 712 -30.71 6.31 23.84
C GLY A 712 -30.29 7.34 22.77
N LYS A 713 -29.81 8.49 23.22
CA LYS A 713 -29.55 9.67 22.36
C LYS A 713 -28.22 9.56 21.60
N PHE A 714 -28.23 9.92 20.32
CA PHE A 714 -27.04 10.00 19.48
C PHE A 714 -26.49 11.42 19.46
N GLU A 715 -25.49 11.67 20.32
CA GLU A 715 -24.73 12.93 20.34
C GLU A 715 -23.36 12.70 19.69
N TRP A 716 -22.98 13.53 18.72
CA TRP A 716 -21.75 13.35 17.94
C TRP A 716 -20.65 14.33 18.37
N ILE A 717 -19.45 13.80 18.62
CA ILE A 717 -18.23 14.58 18.87
C ILE A 717 -17.29 14.55 17.68
N LYS A 718 -16.59 15.66 17.46
CA LYS A 718 -15.55 15.80 16.42
C LYS A 718 -14.17 15.56 17.04
N LEU A 719 -13.51 14.48 16.63
CA LEU A 719 -12.23 14.08 17.23
C LEU A 719 -10.99 14.79 16.63
N SER A 720 -11.13 15.45 15.48
CA SER A 720 -10.04 16.19 14.81
C SER A 720 -10.40 17.65 14.63
N LYS A 721 -9.40 18.54 14.74
CA LYS A 721 -9.53 19.99 14.49
C LYS A 721 -10.06 20.31 13.08
N ASP A 722 -9.80 19.43 12.11
CA ASP A 722 -10.27 19.56 10.74
C ASP A 722 -11.72 19.06 10.54
N GLY A 723 -12.37 18.57 11.61
CA GLY A 723 -13.80 18.21 11.61
C GLY A 723 -14.15 16.93 10.84
N ALA A 724 -13.17 16.09 10.54
CA ALA A 724 -13.31 14.93 9.64
C ALA A 724 -13.70 13.62 10.32
N ILE A 725 -13.71 13.49 11.65
CA ILE A 725 -13.98 12.21 12.33
C ILE A 725 -15.15 12.42 13.30
N PHE A 726 -16.19 11.61 13.16
CA PHE A 726 -17.38 11.65 14.00
C PHE A 726 -17.50 10.38 14.83
N ALA A 727 -17.54 10.54 16.14
CA ALA A 727 -17.82 9.46 17.08
C ALA A 727 -19.00 9.82 17.97
N ARG A 728 -19.77 8.83 18.39
CA ARG A 728 -20.81 9.02 19.39
C ARG A 728 -20.17 9.38 20.74
N SER A 729 -20.61 10.48 21.33
CA SER A 729 -20.33 10.83 22.71
C SER A 729 -21.16 9.91 23.60
N SER A 730 -20.50 9.12 24.43
CA SER A 730 -21.14 8.31 25.45
C SER A 730 -20.26 8.32 26.70
N PRO A 731 -20.81 8.61 27.88
CA PRO A 731 -20.14 8.31 29.12
C PRO A 731 -19.78 6.83 29.20
N LEU A 732 -18.61 6.57 29.76
CA LEU A 732 -18.15 5.24 30.12
C LEU A 732 -18.42 5.02 31.59
N ILE A 733 -18.98 3.87 31.93
CA ILE A 733 -19.21 3.50 33.31
C ILE A 733 -18.33 2.30 33.65
N ILE A 734 -17.70 2.38 34.80
CA ILE A 734 -16.81 1.38 35.36
C ILE A 734 -17.61 0.60 36.40
N TYR A 735 -17.71 -0.71 36.20
CA TYR A 735 -18.41 -1.62 37.12
C TYR A 735 -17.47 -2.67 37.69
N GLN A 736 -17.83 -3.13 38.88
CA GLN A 736 -17.24 -4.29 39.52
C GLN A 736 -18.28 -5.41 39.66
N TRP A 737 -17.89 -6.64 39.36
CA TRP A 737 -18.72 -7.83 39.60
C TRP A 737 -18.61 -8.30 41.04
N ASP A 738 -19.74 -8.43 41.74
CA ASP A 738 -19.77 -8.85 43.14
C ASP A 738 -20.08 -10.34 43.37
N GLY A 739 -20.27 -11.10 42.28
CA GLY A 739 -20.69 -12.51 42.29
C GLY A 739 -22.14 -12.72 41.84
N GLN A 740 -22.99 -11.70 41.92
CA GLN A 740 -24.40 -11.80 41.51
C GLN A 740 -24.86 -10.63 40.62
N ARG A 741 -24.29 -9.44 40.82
CA ARG A 741 -24.67 -8.20 40.14
C ARG A 741 -23.43 -7.39 39.77
N ARG A 742 -23.60 -6.49 38.80
CA ARG A 742 -22.61 -5.45 38.46
C ARG A 742 -22.91 -4.23 39.31
N ARG A 743 -21.93 -3.79 40.09
CA ARG A 743 -22.01 -2.58 40.90
C ARG A 743 -21.23 -1.46 40.23
N GLU A 744 -21.85 -0.29 40.08
CA GLU A 744 -21.17 0.90 39.57
C GLU A 744 -20.13 1.37 40.58
N ILE A 745 -18.90 1.62 40.12
CA ILE A 745 -17.80 2.10 40.95
C ILE A 745 -17.20 3.41 40.45
N GLY A 746 -17.52 3.83 39.22
CA GLY A 746 -17.12 5.14 38.73
C GLY A 746 -17.62 5.43 37.32
N ARG A 747 -17.56 6.70 36.95
CA ARG A 747 -17.99 7.24 35.66
C ARG A 747 -16.85 8.02 35.03
N TRP A 748 -16.64 7.82 33.73
CA TRP A 748 -15.65 8.55 32.95
C TRP A 748 -16.34 9.28 31.79
N PHE A 749 -16.14 10.60 31.72
CA PHE A 749 -16.72 11.47 30.71
C PHE A 749 -15.85 12.72 30.55
N ASP A 750 -15.66 13.19 29.31
CA ASP A 750 -14.83 14.37 28.97
C ASP A 750 -13.44 14.37 29.63
N ASP A 751 -12.71 13.25 29.51
CA ASP A 751 -11.37 13.03 30.09
C ASP A 751 -11.29 13.17 31.62
N LYS A 752 -12.43 13.12 32.32
CA LYS A 752 -12.51 13.16 33.79
C LYS A 752 -13.08 11.85 34.33
N LEU A 753 -12.46 11.37 35.41
CA LEU A 753 -12.92 10.20 36.15
C LEU A 753 -13.56 10.65 37.47
N GLU A 754 -14.81 10.25 37.68
CA GLU A 754 -15.55 10.35 38.93
C GLU A 754 -15.59 8.96 39.56
N LEU A 755 -14.80 8.74 40.61
CA LEU A 755 -14.68 7.44 41.27
C LEU A 755 -15.42 7.43 42.61
N GLU A 756 -16.27 6.43 42.83
CA GLU A 756 -16.91 6.17 44.12
C GLU A 756 -16.06 5.20 44.94
N GLU A 757 -15.09 5.72 45.70
CA GLU A 757 -14.16 4.89 46.49
C GLU A 757 -14.88 3.98 47.50
N ASN A 758 -16.01 4.42 48.06
CA ASN A 758 -16.82 3.63 48.99
C ASN A 758 -17.57 2.46 48.33
N ALA A 759 -17.67 2.46 46.99
CA ALA A 759 -18.33 1.40 46.24
C ALA A 759 -17.39 0.22 45.92
N LEU A 760 -16.08 0.47 45.84
CA LEU A 760 -15.04 -0.52 45.56
C LEU A 760 -14.90 -1.55 46.68
N LYS A 761 -14.96 -2.83 46.32
CA LYS A 761 -14.68 -3.95 47.24
C LYS A 761 -13.49 -4.76 46.74
N TRP A 762 -12.54 -5.06 47.60
CA TRP A 762 -11.37 -5.86 47.25
C TRP A 762 -11.55 -7.29 47.77
N TYR A 763 -11.27 -8.26 46.90
CA TYR A 763 -11.44 -9.68 47.17
C TYR A 763 -10.09 -10.39 47.46
N SER A 764 -9.07 -9.62 47.83
CA SER A 764 -7.81 -10.15 48.33
C SER A 764 -8.01 -10.84 49.69
N ALA A 765 -7.13 -11.78 50.05
CA ALA A 765 -7.21 -12.50 51.32
C ALA A 765 -7.23 -11.57 52.57
N ASP A 766 -6.67 -10.37 52.47
CA ASP A 766 -6.61 -9.37 53.54
C ASP A 766 -7.72 -8.29 53.44
N GLY A 767 -8.57 -8.33 52.41
CA GLY A 767 -9.63 -7.36 52.15
C GLY A 767 -9.13 -5.94 51.86
N ARG A 768 -7.82 -5.76 51.66
CA ARG A 768 -7.21 -4.46 51.36
C ARG A 768 -7.01 -4.30 49.87
N ARG A 769 -6.80 -3.06 49.47
CA ARG A 769 -6.47 -2.74 48.09
C ARG A 769 -5.16 -3.45 47.65
N PRO A 770 -5.17 -4.20 46.53
CA PRO A 770 -3.97 -4.82 46.00
C PRO A 770 -2.92 -3.80 45.56
N ASP A 771 -1.64 -4.12 45.80
CA ASP A 771 -0.53 -3.42 45.17
C ASP A 771 -0.36 -3.86 43.71
N ASP A 772 0.46 -3.12 42.96
CA ASP A 772 0.79 -3.42 41.57
C ASP A 772 1.97 -4.39 41.43
N GLY A 773 2.38 -5.05 42.53
CA GLY A 773 3.47 -6.01 42.57
C GLY A 773 4.87 -5.43 42.43
N HIS A 774 5.07 -4.12 42.65
CA HIS A 774 6.40 -3.49 42.69
C HIS A 774 7.20 -3.87 43.94
N ASP A 775 8.53 -4.03 43.79
CA ASP A 775 9.45 -4.26 44.91
C ASP A 775 9.58 -2.99 45.78
N ARG A 776 9.13 -3.04 47.04
CA ARG A 776 9.29 -1.92 47.99
C ARG A 776 10.74 -1.85 48.48
N CYS A 777 11.37 -0.68 48.38
CA CYS A 777 12.75 -0.47 48.83
C CYS A 777 12.85 0.36 50.13
N ALA A 778 13.97 0.27 50.85
CA ALA A 778 14.21 1.05 52.07
C ALA A 778 14.21 2.59 51.86
N LEU A 779 14.40 3.04 50.62
CA LEU A 779 14.36 4.46 50.22
C LEU A 779 13.02 4.86 49.55
N GLN A 780 11.95 4.09 49.76
CA GLN A 780 10.62 4.38 49.21
C GLN A 780 10.16 5.83 49.43
N PRO A 781 10.34 6.46 50.61
CA PRO A 781 9.90 7.84 50.82
C PRO A 781 10.60 8.85 49.90
N LEU A 782 11.86 8.60 49.55
CA LEU A 782 12.64 9.40 48.61
C LEU A 782 12.24 9.13 47.16
N ALA A 783 11.91 7.88 46.83
CA ALA A 783 11.40 7.50 45.51
C ALA A 783 10.03 8.14 45.23
N ASP A 784 9.15 8.15 46.22
CA ASP A 784 7.81 8.73 46.13
C ASP A 784 7.87 10.27 46.05
N LEU A 785 8.76 10.92 46.82
CA LEU A 785 8.93 12.39 46.79
C LEU A 785 9.35 12.92 45.42
N PHE A 786 10.20 12.16 44.71
CA PHE A 786 10.74 12.57 43.41
C PHE A 786 10.07 11.90 42.20
N ASN A 787 9.11 11.00 42.42
CA ASN A 787 8.45 10.20 41.39
C ASN A 787 9.43 9.37 40.52
N ILE A 788 10.43 8.75 41.16
CA ILE A 788 11.54 8.06 40.50
C ILE A 788 11.63 6.60 40.99
N GLN A 789 12.02 5.65 40.12
CA GLN A 789 12.18 4.24 40.51
C GLN A 789 13.22 4.08 41.64
N CYS A 790 13.02 3.12 42.57
CA CYS A 790 13.94 2.84 43.69
C CYS A 790 15.41 2.63 43.27
N ARG A 791 15.64 2.02 42.10
CA ARG A 791 16.98 1.84 41.54
C ARG A 791 17.64 3.16 41.16
N THR A 792 16.85 4.12 40.68
CA THR A 792 17.33 5.46 40.35
C THR A 792 17.51 6.32 41.60
N SER A 793 16.72 6.16 42.66
CA SER A 793 16.95 6.92 43.92
C SER A 793 18.26 6.49 44.61
N THR A 794 18.57 5.19 44.58
CA THR A 794 19.86 4.65 45.04
C THR A 794 21.02 5.16 44.19
N ILE A 795 20.88 5.18 42.85
CA ILE A 795 21.89 5.77 41.95
C ILE A 795 22.07 7.27 42.23
N LEU A 796 20.99 8.03 42.46
CA LEU A 796 21.05 9.46 42.74
C LEU A 796 21.80 9.76 44.03
N LEU A 797 21.53 9.00 45.09
CA LEU A 797 22.23 9.11 46.38
C LEU A 797 23.73 8.79 46.24
N VAL A 798 24.06 7.71 45.52
CA VAL A 798 25.47 7.33 45.29
C VAL A 798 26.18 8.35 44.42
N SER A 799 25.51 8.88 43.38
CA SER A 799 26.08 9.87 42.48
C SER A 799 26.32 11.23 43.14
N THR A 800 25.45 11.64 44.08
CA THR A 800 25.62 12.87 44.86
C THR A 800 26.74 12.73 45.89
N LEU A 801 26.84 11.59 46.58
CA LEU A 801 27.98 11.29 47.46
C LEU A 801 29.30 11.25 46.68
N LEU A 802 29.31 10.66 45.49
CA LEU A 802 30.47 10.64 44.60
C LEU A 802 30.82 12.04 44.09
N GLY A 803 29.83 12.86 43.75
CA GLY A 803 30.02 14.24 43.34
C GLY A 803 30.68 15.09 44.44
N VAL A 804 30.19 14.98 45.68
CA VAL A 804 30.76 15.70 46.83
C VAL A 804 32.20 15.26 47.10
N THR A 805 32.48 13.96 47.04
CA THR A 805 33.85 13.46 47.22
C THR A 805 34.80 13.91 46.10
N ILE A 806 34.35 13.98 44.85
CA ILE A 806 35.13 14.53 43.72
C ILE A 806 35.39 16.03 43.90
N VAL A 807 34.42 16.80 44.40
CA VAL A 807 34.61 18.24 44.69
C VAL A 807 35.63 18.45 45.81
N ILE A 808 35.60 17.63 46.86
CA ILE A 808 36.59 17.68 47.95
C ILE A 808 37.98 17.30 47.45
N LEU A 809 38.10 16.22 46.67
CA LEU A 809 39.37 15.75 46.11
C LEU A 809 39.94 16.72 45.07
N SER A 810 39.11 17.33 44.23
CA SER A 810 39.54 18.37 43.29
C SER A 810 39.93 19.66 44.01
N GLY A 811 39.26 20.04 45.08
CA GLY A 811 39.67 21.15 45.96
C GLY A 811 41.03 20.92 46.59
N LEU A 812 41.28 19.71 47.11
CA LEU A 812 42.59 19.28 47.62
C LEU A 812 43.67 19.26 46.53
N MET A 813 43.33 18.77 45.34
CA MET A 813 44.26 18.72 44.21
C MET A 813 44.61 20.12 43.69
N VAL A 814 43.65 21.04 43.63
CA VAL A 814 43.86 22.45 43.28
C VAL A 814 44.67 23.17 44.35
N TYR A 815 44.44 22.87 45.63
CA TYR A 815 45.23 23.41 46.73
C TYR A 815 46.70 22.93 46.66
N CYS A 816 46.92 21.63 46.45
CA CYS A 816 48.24 21.05 46.23
C CYS A 816 48.92 21.60 44.97
N LYS A 817 48.19 21.74 43.87
CA LYS A 817 48.67 22.32 42.61
C LYS A 817 49.06 23.79 42.78
N ARG A 818 48.25 24.61 43.44
CA ARG A 818 48.58 26.04 43.71
C ARG A 818 49.79 26.19 44.62
N ARG A 819 49.96 25.28 45.59
CA ARG A 819 51.15 25.25 46.47
C ARG A 819 52.41 24.82 45.70
N ALA A 820 52.30 23.85 44.80
CA ALA A 820 53.38 23.40 43.93
C ALA A 820 53.75 24.46 42.86
N GLU A 821 52.76 25.11 42.25
CA GLU A 821 52.95 26.19 41.28
C GLU A 821 53.61 27.43 41.91
N LYS A 822 53.30 27.77 43.17
CA LYS A 822 54.02 28.84 43.89
C LYS A 822 55.50 28.51 44.07
N LYS A 823 55.83 27.27 44.46
CA LYS A 823 57.23 26.80 44.58
C LYS A 823 57.93 26.67 43.22
N TYR A 824 57.20 26.31 42.18
CA TYR A 824 57.73 26.15 40.82
C TYR A 824 57.97 27.51 40.14
N ARG A 825 57.07 28.50 40.31
CA ARG A 825 57.22 29.87 39.79
C ARG A 825 58.43 30.60 40.39
N ALA A 826 58.65 30.47 41.70
CA ALA A 826 59.84 31.01 42.37
C ALA A 826 61.16 30.38 41.88
N LYS A 827 61.11 29.12 41.41
CA LYS A 827 62.26 28.40 40.83
C LYS A 827 62.45 28.71 39.33
N LEU A 828 61.40 29.15 38.63
CA LEU A 828 61.41 29.46 37.20
C LEU A 828 61.92 30.89 36.92
N GLU A 829 61.67 31.84 37.84
CA GLU A 829 62.24 33.20 37.78
C GLU A 829 63.77 33.21 37.94
N ALA A 830 64.35 32.21 38.60
CA ALA A 830 65.80 32.07 38.80
C ALA A 830 66.57 31.47 37.60
N LEU A 831 65.88 30.96 36.57
CA LEU A 831 66.51 30.14 35.51
C LEU A 831 66.38 30.68 34.07
N THR A 832 65.84 31.89 33.86
CA THR A 832 65.82 32.64 32.56
C THR A 832 65.84 31.79 31.28
N LEU A 833 65.00 30.76 31.20
CA LEU A 833 64.89 29.88 30.03
C LEU A 833 63.59 30.18 29.29
N ARG A 834 63.76 30.86 28.16
CA ARG A 834 62.73 31.17 27.16
C ARG A 834 62.09 29.85 26.69
N ARG A 835 60.77 29.69 26.88
CA ARG A 835 60.04 28.54 26.31
C ARG A 835 60.17 28.58 24.80
N LEU A 836 60.67 27.48 24.25
CA LEU A 836 60.48 27.12 22.85
C LEU A 836 58.97 27.20 22.53
N PRO A 837 58.59 27.78 21.39
CA PRO A 837 57.18 27.96 21.05
C PRO A 837 56.49 26.61 20.97
N LEU A 838 55.31 26.53 21.59
CA LEU A 838 54.26 25.61 21.18
C LEU A 838 54.23 25.58 19.64
N VAL A 839 54.23 24.38 19.09
CA VAL A 839 54.10 24.10 17.65
C VAL A 839 53.14 25.12 17.01
N LYS A 840 53.67 25.86 16.05
CA LYS A 840 52.98 26.86 15.23
C LYS A 840 51.63 26.32 14.76
N ALA A 841 50.55 26.96 15.20
CA ALA A 841 49.33 27.06 14.42
C ALA A 841 49.55 28.05 13.28
N VAL A 842 50.29 27.68 12.23
CA VAL A 842 50.22 28.32 10.90
C VAL A 842 50.70 27.32 9.85
N GLY A 843 49.75 26.72 9.15
CA GLY A 843 49.88 25.95 7.92
C GLY A 843 48.48 25.52 7.55
N LEU A 844 47.92 26.04 6.46
CA LEU A 844 46.61 25.65 5.96
C LEU A 844 46.60 24.13 5.79
N ASP A 845 45.83 23.42 6.61
CA ASP A 845 45.50 22.02 6.34
C ASP A 845 45.06 21.95 4.86
N PRO A 846 45.71 21.17 3.98
CA PRO A 846 45.39 21.17 2.55
C PRO A 846 43.93 20.74 2.29
N TRP A 847 43.29 20.11 3.27
CA TRP A 847 41.89 19.75 3.26
C TRP A 847 40.94 20.90 3.65
N GLU A 848 41.42 21.98 4.26
CA GLU A 848 40.58 23.09 4.72
C GLU A 848 40.16 23.97 3.54
N ILE A 849 38.83 24.12 3.36
CA ILE A 849 38.26 25.02 2.36
C ILE A 849 37.41 26.13 3.01
N PRO A 850 37.30 27.32 2.38
CA PRO A 850 36.39 28.36 2.85
C PRO A 850 34.94 27.89 2.87
N ARG A 851 34.16 28.31 3.88
CA ARG A 851 32.75 27.91 4.05
C ARG A 851 31.89 28.32 2.86
N GLU A 852 32.26 29.42 2.20
CA GLU A 852 31.60 30.01 1.03
C GLU A 852 31.72 29.11 -0.21
N ARG A 853 32.74 28.24 -0.26
CA ARG A 853 32.92 27.27 -1.35
C ARG A 853 32.02 26.04 -1.21
N VAL A 854 31.14 25.99 -0.20
CA VAL A 854 30.22 24.86 0.03
C VAL A 854 28.80 25.36 0.15
N VAL A 855 27.90 24.81 -0.66
CA VAL A 855 26.46 25.06 -0.58
C VAL A 855 25.80 23.80 -0.03
N ILE A 856 25.16 23.92 1.13
CA ILE A 856 24.44 22.84 1.80
C ILE A 856 22.98 22.91 1.36
N ASN A 857 22.46 21.82 0.78
CA ASN A 857 21.09 21.73 0.27
C ASN A 857 20.22 20.89 1.23
N ARG A 858 19.80 19.71 0.76
CA ARG A 858 18.88 18.81 1.47
C ARG A 858 19.61 17.95 2.49
N LYS A 859 18.95 17.66 3.61
CA LYS A 859 19.40 16.66 4.58
C LYS A 859 19.33 15.25 3.97
N LEU A 860 20.40 14.46 4.10
CA LEU A 860 20.49 13.07 3.63
C LEU A 860 20.29 12.07 4.78
N GLY A 861 20.74 12.40 5.99
CA GLY A 861 20.64 11.51 7.15
C GLY A 861 21.11 12.17 8.45
N MET A 862 20.85 11.53 9.59
CA MET A 862 21.37 11.95 10.90
C MET A 862 22.02 10.74 11.58
N GLY A 863 23.30 10.85 11.94
CA GLY A 863 24.06 9.82 12.65
C GLY A 863 24.36 10.22 14.10
N ALA A 864 25.10 9.38 14.82
CA ALA A 864 25.47 9.60 16.22
C ALA A 864 26.26 10.91 16.44
N PHE A 865 27.12 11.27 15.49
CA PHE A 865 28.03 12.42 15.60
C PHE A 865 27.53 13.71 14.91
N GLY A 866 26.41 13.67 14.20
CA GLY A 866 25.98 14.84 13.42
C GLY A 866 24.96 14.57 12.31
N THR A 867 24.65 15.61 11.54
CA THR A 867 23.70 15.55 10.42
C THR A 867 24.46 15.56 9.10
N VAL A 868 24.10 14.69 8.15
CA VAL A 868 24.68 14.66 6.80
C VAL A 868 23.71 15.32 5.83
N TYR A 869 24.22 16.23 5.03
CA TYR A 869 23.50 16.95 3.98
C TYR A 869 24.09 16.65 2.61
N GLY A 870 23.29 16.78 1.56
CA GLY A 870 23.74 16.82 0.18
C GLY A 870 23.98 18.27 -0.18
N GLY A 871 25.03 18.53 -0.94
CA GLY A 871 25.42 19.87 -1.30
C GLY A 871 26.28 19.91 -2.54
N HIS A 872 26.79 21.08 -2.85
CA HIS A 872 27.79 21.29 -3.87
C HIS A 872 29.01 21.95 -3.24
N ALA A 873 30.21 21.54 -3.64
CA ALA A 873 31.45 22.17 -3.21
C ALA A 873 32.33 22.53 -4.40
N LEU A 874 32.92 23.71 -4.34
CA LEU A 874 33.97 24.16 -5.25
C LEU A 874 35.33 23.77 -4.66
N LEU A 875 35.78 22.55 -4.97
CA LEU A 875 37.00 21.95 -4.41
C LEU A 875 38.28 22.52 -5.03
N ALA A 876 38.21 22.95 -6.30
CA ALA A 876 39.28 23.64 -7.00
C ALA A 876 38.66 24.60 -8.03
N GLU A 877 39.30 25.74 -8.27
CA GLU A 877 38.75 26.81 -9.13
C GLU A 877 38.56 26.37 -10.59
N ASP A 878 39.31 25.35 -11.03
CA ASP A 878 39.29 24.77 -12.37
C ASP A 878 38.28 23.63 -12.57
N ARG A 879 37.78 23.02 -11.49
CA ARG A 879 36.93 21.79 -11.55
C ARG A 879 35.43 22.02 -11.41
N GLY A 880 35.00 23.28 -11.27
CA GLY A 880 33.58 23.63 -11.13
C GLY A 880 32.94 23.05 -9.86
N TRP A 881 31.63 23.27 -9.72
CA TRP A 881 30.85 22.80 -8.58
C TRP A 881 30.64 21.28 -8.64
N THR A 882 31.11 20.56 -7.63
CA THR A 882 30.99 19.10 -7.52
C THR A 882 29.91 18.73 -6.49
N ALA A 883 29.08 17.74 -6.79
CA ALA A 883 28.12 17.19 -5.81
C ALA A 883 28.85 16.48 -4.66
N VAL A 884 28.51 16.84 -3.42
CA VAL A 884 29.18 16.35 -2.20
C VAL A 884 28.19 15.99 -1.10
N ALA A 885 28.63 15.14 -0.18
CA ALA A 885 27.97 14.93 1.11
C ALA A 885 28.69 15.76 2.18
N VAL A 886 27.95 16.54 2.97
CA VAL A 886 28.47 17.43 4.01
C VAL A 886 27.97 16.94 5.37
N LYS A 887 28.84 16.36 6.18
CA LYS A 887 28.52 15.98 7.57
C LYS A 887 28.81 17.17 8.46
N THR A 888 27.84 17.61 9.24
CA THR A 888 27.94 18.77 10.13
C THR A 888 27.76 18.35 11.58
N LEU A 889 28.57 18.90 12.48
CA LEU A 889 28.38 18.76 13.92
C LEU A 889 27.13 19.54 14.38
N LYS A 890 26.32 18.97 15.29
CA LYS A 890 25.11 19.64 15.82
C LYS A 890 25.48 20.91 16.60
N ALA A 891 24.63 21.94 16.51
CA ALA A 891 24.78 23.14 17.34
C ALA A 891 24.64 22.76 18.83
N GLY A 892 25.60 23.18 19.65
CA GLY A 892 25.65 22.83 21.08
C GLY A 892 26.32 21.49 21.42
N ALA A 893 27.02 20.84 20.46
CA ALA A 893 27.79 19.62 20.72
C ALA A 893 28.90 19.85 21.76
N SER A 894 29.16 18.84 22.59
CA SER A 894 30.20 18.85 23.61
C SER A 894 31.61 18.87 23.00
N ASN A 895 32.60 19.31 23.78
CA ASN A 895 34.00 19.26 23.35
C ASN A 895 34.46 17.83 23.03
N GLU A 896 33.89 16.81 23.70
CA GLU A 896 34.19 15.40 23.41
C GLU A 896 33.61 14.97 22.05
N GLU A 897 32.37 15.33 21.74
CA GLU A 897 31.76 15.06 20.42
C GLU A 897 32.48 15.78 19.28
N LYS A 898 32.96 17.01 19.54
CA LYS A 898 33.78 17.78 18.58
C LYS A 898 35.14 17.10 18.34
N LEU A 899 35.77 16.57 19.38
CA LEU A 899 37.03 15.82 19.26
C LEU A 899 36.82 14.49 18.53
N ASP A 900 35.75 13.76 18.83
CA ASP A 900 35.42 12.50 18.15
C ASP A 900 35.13 12.76 16.66
N PHE A 901 34.38 13.82 16.32
CA PHE A 901 34.13 14.26 14.94
C PHE A 901 35.40 14.60 14.16
N LEU A 902 36.32 15.36 14.78
CA LEU A 902 37.60 15.70 14.15
C LEU A 902 38.52 14.47 14.04
N SER A 903 38.46 13.56 15.01
CA SER A 903 39.25 12.31 14.96
C SER A 903 38.85 11.41 13.80
N GLU A 904 37.56 11.38 13.45
CA GLU A 904 37.06 10.67 12.26
C GLU A 904 37.63 11.29 10.98
N ALA A 905 37.58 12.61 10.86
CA ALA A 905 38.16 13.33 9.72
C ALA A 905 39.65 13.05 9.56
N GLU A 906 40.42 13.06 10.65
CA GLU A 906 41.86 12.76 10.66
C GLU A 906 42.18 11.34 10.20
N VAL A 907 41.34 10.36 10.54
CA VAL A 907 41.47 8.99 10.05
C VAL A 907 41.20 8.93 8.54
N MET A 908 40.13 9.58 8.08
CA MET A 908 39.76 9.58 6.65
C MET A 908 40.80 10.25 5.74
N LYS A 909 41.56 11.25 6.23
CA LYS A 909 42.66 11.88 5.47
C LYS A 909 43.73 10.88 5.01
N ARG A 910 43.85 9.73 5.67
CA ARG A 910 44.86 8.69 5.38
C ARG A 910 44.38 7.64 4.39
N PHE A 911 43.11 7.68 4.00
CA PHE A 911 42.51 6.67 3.14
C PHE A 911 42.31 7.19 1.72
N ASP A 912 42.90 6.50 0.76
CA ASP A 912 42.63 6.70 -0.66
C ASP A 912 42.49 5.35 -1.35
N HIS A 913 41.25 4.88 -1.47
CA HIS A 913 40.95 3.59 -2.09
C HIS A 913 39.58 3.64 -2.78
N LYS A 914 39.46 2.98 -3.93
CA LYS A 914 38.24 2.99 -4.76
C LYS A 914 36.97 2.49 -4.03
N ASN A 915 37.14 1.65 -3.02
CA ASN A 915 36.06 1.07 -2.21
C ASN A 915 35.97 1.65 -0.79
N VAL A 916 36.63 2.78 -0.51
CA VAL A 916 36.52 3.53 0.75
C VAL A 916 35.99 4.92 0.42
N VAL A 917 35.02 5.41 1.19
CA VAL A 917 34.46 6.75 0.98
C VAL A 917 35.53 7.81 1.20
N ARG A 918 35.75 8.62 0.17
CA ARG A 918 36.81 9.63 0.17
C ARG A 918 36.36 10.90 0.87
N LEU A 919 37.17 11.37 1.82
CA LEU A 919 37.12 12.75 2.29
C LEU A 919 37.55 13.66 1.12
N LEU A 920 36.91 14.81 0.96
CA LEU A 920 37.22 15.79 -0.09
C LEU A 920 37.74 17.09 0.51
N ALA A 921 37.15 17.53 1.63
CA ALA A 921 37.58 18.72 2.34
C ALA A 921 37.04 18.73 3.79
N VAL A 922 37.54 19.65 4.60
CA VAL A 922 37.07 19.96 5.95
C VAL A 922 36.81 21.46 6.07
N ILE A 923 35.88 21.82 6.96
CA ILE A 923 35.59 23.20 7.34
C ILE A 923 35.65 23.23 8.85
N THR A 924 36.78 23.66 9.40
CA THR A 924 37.03 23.64 10.85
C THR A 924 37.12 25.03 11.45
N LYS A 925 37.34 26.06 10.61
CA LYS A 925 37.49 27.46 11.04
C LYS A 925 36.19 28.17 11.39
N THR A 926 35.06 27.73 10.84
CA THR A 926 33.73 28.34 11.05
C THR A 926 32.76 27.31 11.60
N GLU A 927 31.78 27.74 12.39
CA GLU A 927 30.68 26.87 12.81
C GLU A 927 29.52 26.91 11.80
N PRO A 928 28.82 25.78 11.58
CA PRO A 928 29.11 24.46 12.13
C PRO A 928 30.35 23.83 11.49
N VAL A 929 31.12 23.05 12.28
CA VAL A 929 32.25 22.26 11.77
C VAL A 929 31.72 21.21 10.81
N CYS A 930 32.32 21.12 9.62
CA CYS A 930 31.87 20.22 8.55
C CYS A 930 32.99 19.33 8.01
N THR A 931 32.65 18.10 7.62
CA THR A 931 33.46 17.28 6.70
C THR A 931 32.73 17.12 5.38
N VAL A 932 33.44 17.34 4.29
CA VAL A 932 32.94 17.24 2.91
C VAL A 932 33.46 15.95 2.31
N MET A 933 32.57 15.07 1.86
CA MET A 933 32.85 13.73 1.35
C MET A 933 32.26 13.57 -0.04
N GLU A 934 32.69 12.54 -0.76
CA GLU A 934 32.07 12.20 -2.04
C GLU A 934 30.58 11.83 -1.89
N PHE A 935 29.76 12.26 -2.86
CA PHE A 935 28.33 12.02 -2.83
C PHE A 935 27.97 10.61 -3.34
N MET A 936 27.24 9.86 -2.53
CA MET A 936 26.83 8.49 -2.83
C MET A 936 25.34 8.45 -3.18
N LEU A 937 25.04 8.49 -4.49
CA LEU A 937 23.70 8.73 -5.04
C LEU A 937 22.60 7.82 -4.46
N TYR A 938 22.89 6.54 -4.23
CA TYR A 938 21.87 5.58 -3.81
C TYR A 938 21.83 5.33 -2.29
N GLY A 939 22.59 6.09 -1.50
CA GLY A 939 22.60 5.95 -0.05
C GLY A 939 23.28 4.66 0.43
N ASP A 940 22.86 4.14 1.58
CA ASP A 940 23.42 2.93 2.19
C ASP A 940 22.93 1.62 1.54
N LEU A 941 23.75 0.58 1.67
CA LEU A 941 23.55 -0.72 1.03
C LEU A 941 22.34 -1.45 1.61
N LYS A 942 22.05 -1.30 2.92
CA LYS A 942 20.87 -1.90 3.56
C LYS A 942 19.58 -1.40 2.88
N ASN A 943 19.42 -0.08 2.78
CA ASN A 943 18.28 0.52 2.11
C ASN A 943 18.26 0.26 0.59
N TYR A 944 19.44 0.22 -0.05
CA TYR A 944 19.57 -0.14 -1.46
C TYR A 944 19.03 -1.54 -1.76
N LEU A 945 19.33 -2.52 -0.91
CA LEU A 945 18.89 -3.91 -1.01
C LEU A 945 17.40 -4.03 -0.69
N LEU A 946 16.94 -3.46 0.42
CA LEU A 946 15.52 -3.49 0.81
C LEU A 946 14.61 -2.92 -0.29
N ALA A 947 15.00 -1.82 -0.93
CA ALA A 947 14.25 -1.22 -2.03
C ALA A 947 14.11 -2.14 -3.26
N ARG A 948 14.96 -3.17 -3.38
CA ARG A 948 15.05 -4.10 -4.51
C ARG A 948 14.65 -5.53 -4.16
N ARG A 949 14.19 -5.78 -2.93
CA ARG A 949 13.72 -7.11 -2.49
C ARG A 949 12.57 -7.65 -3.33
N HIS A 950 11.71 -6.80 -3.90
CA HIS A 950 10.64 -7.22 -4.82
C HIS A 950 11.14 -7.81 -6.15
N LEU A 951 12.39 -7.49 -6.54
CA LEU A 951 12.98 -7.96 -7.80
C LEU A 951 13.47 -9.42 -7.70
N THR A 952 13.43 -10.03 -6.51
CA THR A 952 13.89 -11.41 -6.29
C THR A 952 12.80 -12.46 -6.54
N ASN A 953 11.52 -12.06 -6.70
CA ASN A 953 10.38 -12.97 -6.86
C ASN A 953 10.00 -13.23 -8.34
N SER A 954 10.94 -13.07 -9.28
CA SER A 954 10.71 -13.46 -10.66
C SER A 954 10.92 -14.97 -10.81
N ASP A 955 9.84 -15.75 -10.73
CA ASP A 955 9.78 -17.21 -11.00
C ASP A 955 10.07 -17.59 -12.48
N SER A 956 10.83 -16.77 -13.21
CA SER A 956 11.30 -17.04 -14.56
C SER A 956 12.76 -17.43 -14.47
N GLY A 957 13.12 -18.62 -14.95
CA GLY A 957 14.48 -19.18 -14.96
C GLY A 957 15.52 -18.44 -15.82
N ASP A 958 15.40 -17.12 -15.98
CA ASP A 958 16.37 -16.21 -16.56
C ASP A 958 17.00 -15.34 -15.45
N ASP A 959 18.28 -14.98 -15.63
CA ASP A 959 19.10 -14.24 -14.67
C ASP A 959 18.29 -13.10 -13.99
N PRO A 960 18.34 -12.95 -12.64
CA PRO A 960 17.67 -11.86 -11.95
C PRO A 960 18.05 -10.52 -12.61
N GLU A 961 17.11 -9.57 -12.68
CA GLU A 961 17.35 -8.24 -13.28
C GLU A 961 18.77 -7.76 -12.95
N GLU A 962 19.49 -7.16 -13.91
CA GLU A 962 20.93 -6.83 -13.81
C GLU A 962 21.31 -6.19 -12.46
N GLN A 963 20.38 -5.44 -11.85
CA GLN A 963 20.49 -4.75 -10.56
C GLN A 963 20.57 -5.67 -9.32
N VAL A 964 20.05 -6.90 -9.38
CA VAL A 964 20.01 -7.92 -8.30
C VAL A 964 20.62 -9.26 -8.73
N SER A 965 21.21 -9.33 -9.92
CA SER A 965 21.91 -10.51 -10.42
C SER A 965 23.00 -11.01 -9.48
N ALA A 966 23.29 -12.31 -9.53
CA ALA A 966 24.32 -12.92 -8.69
C ALA A 966 25.71 -12.26 -8.90
N ARG A 967 26.00 -11.84 -10.14
CA ARG A 967 27.22 -11.10 -10.47
C ARG A 967 27.29 -9.74 -9.79
N ARG A 968 26.15 -9.04 -9.72
CA ARG A 968 26.06 -7.73 -9.08
C ARG A 968 26.25 -7.82 -7.58
N LEU A 969 25.56 -8.75 -6.91
CA LEU A 969 25.69 -8.97 -5.46
C LEU A 969 27.10 -9.41 -5.08
N THR A 970 27.70 -10.30 -5.87
CA THR A 970 29.09 -10.71 -5.68
C THR A 970 30.05 -9.55 -5.86
N GLY A 971 29.81 -8.67 -6.84
CA GLY A 971 30.57 -7.44 -7.02
C GLY A 971 30.50 -6.49 -5.82
N MET A 972 29.33 -6.35 -5.19
CA MET A 972 29.15 -5.55 -3.97
C MET A 972 29.94 -6.12 -2.78
N ALA A 973 29.93 -7.44 -2.59
CA ALA A 973 30.71 -8.10 -1.56
C ALA A 973 32.22 -7.96 -1.82
N LEU A 974 32.66 -8.11 -3.08
CA LEU A 974 34.05 -7.95 -3.49
C LEU A 974 34.57 -6.53 -3.25
N ASP A 975 33.74 -5.53 -3.52
CA ASP A 975 34.07 -4.13 -3.25
C ASP A 975 34.42 -3.91 -1.77
N ILE A 976 33.60 -4.44 -0.85
CA ILE A 976 33.86 -4.31 0.59
C ILE A 976 35.04 -5.18 1.05
N ALA A 977 35.20 -6.40 0.52
CA ALA A 977 36.35 -7.24 0.83
C ALA A 977 37.68 -6.56 0.46
N ARG A 978 37.72 -5.85 -0.68
CA ARG A 978 38.88 -5.03 -1.08
C ARG A 978 39.11 -3.85 -0.15
N ALA A 979 38.04 -3.20 0.33
CA ALA A 979 38.14 -2.12 1.31
C ALA A 979 38.75 -2.63 2.63
N LEU A 980 38.32 -3.79 3.13
CA LEU A 980 38.86 -4.38 4.36
C LEU A 980 40.30 -4.86 4.18
N SER A 981 40.63 -5.43 3.02
CA SER A 981 42.03 -5.76 2.68
C SER A 981 42.92 -4.52 2.70
N TYR A 982 42.45 -3.40 2.15
CA TYR A 982 43.17 -2.13 2.18
C TYR A 982 43.34 -1.60 3.60
N LEU A 983 42.28 -1.58 4.42
CA LEU A 983 42.36 -1.15 5.82
C LEU A 983 43.33 -2.02 6.62
N ALA A 984 43.28 -3.34 6.46
CA ALA A 984 44.19 -4.27 7.13
C ALA A 984 45.65 -4.01 6.74
N GLN A 985 45.95 -3.73 5.46
CA GLN A 985 47.29 -3.35 5.00
C GLN A 985 47.76 -2.02 5.63
N MET A 986 46.84 -1.07 5.77
CA MET A 986 47.07 0.20 6.46
C MET A 986 47.12 0.06 8.00
N LYS A 987 46.97 -1.17 8.53
CA LYS A 987 46.90 -1.49 9.96
C LYS A 987 45.73 -0.82 10.68
N TYR A 988 44.60 -0.63 10.00
CA TYR A 988 43.36 -0.11 10.57
C TYR A 988 42.30 -1.20 10.71
N VAL A 989 41.49 -1.10 11.77
CA VAL A 989 40.31 -1.93 12.01
C VAL A 989 39.09 -1.03 12.09
N HIS A 990 38.03 -1.38 11.35
CA HIS A 990 36.82 -0.59 11.19
C HIS A 990 35.91 -0.69 12.43
N ARG A 991 35.69 -1.90 12.96
CA ARG A 991 34.88 -2.23 14.16
C ARG A 991 33.35 -2.14 14.02
N ASP A 992 32.87 -1.59 12.91
CA ASP A 992 31.43 -1.47 12.63
C ASP A 992 31.11 -1.78 11.16
N VAL A 993 31.60 -2.92 10.65
CA VAL A 993 31.30 -3.36 9.28
C VAL A 993 29.87 -3.92 9.25
N ALA A 994 28.99 -3.23 8.53
CA ALA A 994 27.58 -3.61 8.37
C ALA A 994 27.00 -2.99 7.09
N ALA A 995 25.87 -3.50 6.59
CA ALA A 995 25.25 -2.98 5.37
C ALA A 995 24.84 -1.49 5.48
N ARG A 996 24.48 -1.02 6.68
CA ARG A 996 24.18 0.41 6.96
C ARG A 996 25.37 1.35 6.77
N ASN A 997 26.60 0.84 6.90
CA ASN A 997 27.84 1.60 6.80
C ASN A 997 28.54 1.39 5.45
N CYS A 998 27.89 0.72 4.50
CA CYS A 998 28.35 0.57 3.13
C CYS A 998 27.50 1.48 2.24
N LEU A 999 28.10 2.40 1.48
CA LEU A 999 27.38 3.33 0.61
C LEU A 999 27.49 2.94 -0.87
N VAL A 1000 26.47 3.27 -1.66
CA VAL A 1000 26.36 2.89 -3.08
C VAL A 1000 26.44 4.12 -3.98
N SER A 1001 27.48 4.16 -4.83
CA SER A 1001 27.74 5.28 -5.76
C SER A 1001 26.80 5.28 -6.96
N ALA A 1002 26.80 6.35 -7.76
CA ALA A 1002 26.01 6.43 -9.01
C ALA A 1002 26.35 5.31 -10.02
N ARG A 1003 27.62 4.86 -10.05
CA ARG A 1003 28.06 3.69 -10.84
C ARG A 1003 27.83 2.36 -10.13
N ARG A 1004 27.06 2.39 -9.04
CA ARG A 1004 26.67 1.28 -8.17
C ARG A 1004 27.84 0.59 -7.44
N VAL A 1005 29.08 1.08 -7.57
CA VAL A 1005 30.24 0.63 -6.78
C VAL A 1005 29.96 0.88 -5.30
N VAL A 1006 30.23 -0.13 -4.47
CA VAL A 1006 30.02 -0.03 -3.01
C VAL A 1006 31.31 0.46 -2.35
N LYS A 1007 31.16 1.37 -1.39
CA LYS A 1007 32.26 1.91 -0.60
C LYS A 1007 31.97 1.82 0.88
N LEU A 1008 32.98 1.45 1.67
CA LEU A 1008 32.91 1.45 3.12
C LEU A 1008 32.97 2.89 3.67
N ALA A 1009 32.10 3.19 4.62
CA ALA A 1009 31.91 4.52 5.21
C ALA A 1009 31.77 4.43 6.74
N ASP A 1010 31.66 5.59 7.40
CA ASP A 1010 31.50 5.78 8.85
C ASP A 1010 32.69 5.27 9.69
N PHE A 1011 33.75 6.05 9.69
CA PHE A 1011 35.02 5.73 10.34
C PHE A 1011 35.08 6.17 11.82
N GLY A 1012 33.96 6.56 12.43
CA GLY A 1012 33.92 7.10 13.80
C GLY A 1012 34.48 6.13 14.86
N MET A 1013 34.37 4.82 14.63
CA MET A 1013 34.92 3.78 15.50
C MET A 1013 36.29 3.23 15.05
N THR A 1014 36.79 3.64 13.89
CA THR A 1014 38.00 3.10 13.27
C THR A 1014 39.25 3.49 14.05
N ARG A 1015 40.21 2.57 14.19
CA ARG A 1015 41.47 2.82 14.92
C ARG A 1015 42.65 2.08 14.30
N LEU A 1016 43.84 2.64 14.49
CA LEU A 1016 45.13 2.03 14.14
C LEU A 1016 45.48 0.89 15.11
N VAL A 1017 46.04 -0.19 14.60
CA VAL A 1017 46.53 -1.36 15.35
C VAL A 1017 48.04 -1.48 15.17
N PHE A 1018 48.79 -1.74 16.26
CA PHE A 1018 50.24 -1.94 16.22
C PHE A 1018 50.57 -3.45 16.17
N GLU A 1019 51.71 -3.80 15.55
CA GLU A 1019 52.08 -5.18 15.19
C GLU A 1019 52.16 -6.20 16.35
N ASN A 1020 52.12 -5.76 17.62
CA ASN A 1020 52.15 -6.65 18.79
C ASN A 1020 51.11 -6.33 19.88
N ASP A 1021 50.17 -5.40 19.64
CA ASP A 1021 49.20 -4.99 20.66
C ASP A 1021 47.76 -5.13 20.16
N TYR A 1022 47.03 -6.05 20.77
CA TYR A 1022 45.58 -6.09 20.68
C TYR A 1022 45.00 -4.82 21.33
N TYR A 1023 44.06 -4.17 20.67
CA TYR A 1023 43.40 -3.01 21.27
C TYR A 1023 42.33 -3.46 22.27
N ARG A 1024 42.40 -2.99 23.52
CA ARG A 1024 41.32 -3.13 24.53
C ARG A 1024 40.44 -1.89 24.57
N PHE A 1025 39.16 -2.06 24.30
CA PHE A 1025 38.17 -0.99 24.36
C PHE A 1025 37.72 -0.68 25.81
N SER A 1026 37.87 0.56 26.27
CA SER A 1026 37.65 0.98 27.67
C SER A 1026 36.54 2.05 27.85
N ARG A 1027 35.63 2.26 26.89
CA ARG A 1027 34.56 3.28 27.00
C ARG A 1027 33.16 2.68 27.07
N LYS A 1028 32.25 3.30 27.84
CA LYS A 1028 30.79 3.01 27.92
C LYS A 1028 30.04 3.51 26.66
N GLY A 1029 30.47 3.12 25.46
CA GLY A 1029 29.81 3.50 24.20
C GLY A 1029 28.81 2.44 23.72
N MET A 1030 27.83 2.83 22.89
CA MET A 1030 26.95 1.89 22.19
C MET A 1030 27.79 1.02 21.24
N LEU A 1031 27.63 -0.31 21.31
CA LEU A 1031 28.38 -1.27 20.51
C LEU A 1031 27.44 -2.05 19.56
N PRO A 1032 27.85 -2.35 18.32
CA PRO A 1032 27.02 -3.06 17.33
C PRO A 1032 27.00 -4.58 17.59
N VAL A 1033 26.43 -5.00 18.72
CA VAL A 1033 26.53 -6.37 19.28
C VAL A 1033 26.30 -7.49 18.26
N ARG A 1034 25.34 -7.33 17.33
CA ARG A 1034 24.96 -8.36 16.34
C ARG A 1034 25.99 -8.61 15.23
N TRP A 1035 26.92 -7.67 15.02
CA TRP A 1035 27.98 -7.77 14.01
C TRP A 1035 29.35 -8.09 14.62
N MET A 1036 29.46 -8.10 15.96
CA MET A 1036 30.74 -8.23 16.65
C MET A 1036 31.18 -9.67 16.81
N ALA A 1037 32.51 -9.87 16.76
CA ALA A 1037 33.14 -11.16 16.97
C ALA A 1037 33.15 -11.57 18.46
N PRO A 1038 33.24 -12.88 18.77
CA PRO A 1038 33.28 -13.39 20.14
C PRO A 1038 34.38 -12.75 21.01
N GLU A 1039 35.59 -12.57 20.47
CA GLU A 1039 36.71 -11.94 21.18
C GLU A 1039 36.47 -10.44 21.46
N SER A 1040 35.75 -9.76 20.57
CA SER A 1040 35.36 -8.36 20.76
C SER A 1040 34.30 -8.21 21.84
N LEU A 1041 33.35 -9.14 21.91
CA LEU A 1041 32.27 -9.16 22.92
C LEU A 1041 32.72 -9.67 24.29
N ALA A 1042 33.67 -10.60 24.34
CA ALA A 1042 34.17 -11.19 25.58
C ALA A 1042 35.31 -10.38 26.19
N LEU A 1043 36.27 -9.94 25.37
CA LEU A 1043 37.54 -9.37 25.84
C LEU A 1043 37.75 -7.91 25.39
N GLY A 1044 36.83 -7.36 24.58
CA GLY A 1044 36.98 -6.01 24.02
C GLY A 1044 38.12 -5.90 23.00
N ILE A 1045 38.54 -7.04 22.41
CA ILE A 1045 39.64 -7.15 21.46
C ILE A 1045 39.13 -6.91 20.03
N PHE A 1046 39.78 -6.02 19.29
CA PHE A 1046 39.46 -5.73 17.89
C PHE A 1046 40.69 -5.92 17.02
N LEU A 1047 40.57 -6.79 16.01
CA LEU A 1047 41.62 -7.16 15.07
C LEU A 1047 41.08 -7.11 13.63
N PRO A 1048 41.93 -7.14 12.59
CA PRO A 1048 41.46 -7.32 11.21
C PRO A 1048 40.61 -8.59 11.04
N ALA A 1049 40.93 -9.66 11.78
CA ALA A 1049 40.13 -10.89 11.84
C ALA A 1049 38.75 -10.71 12.49
N SER A 1050 38.56 -9.69 13.34
CA SER A 1050 37.26 -9.32 13.89
C SER A 1050 36.41 -8.61 12.83
N ASP A 1051 37.00 -7.78 11.96
CA ASP A 1051 36.28 -7.20 10.82
C ASP A 1051 35.90 -8.29 9.79
N VAL A 1052 36.69 -9.36 9.65
CA VAL A 1052 36.33 -10.53 8.81
C VAL A 1052 35.10 -11.26 9.36
N TRP A 1053 34.94 -11.36 10.68
CA TRP A 1053 33.71 -11.89 11.28
C TRP A 1053 32.50 -11.01 10.90
N SER A 1054 32.63 -9.70 11.07
CA SER A 1054 31.58 -8.73 10.70
C SER A 1054 31.28 -8.76 9.19
N PHE A 1055 32.29 -9.01 8.35
CA PHE A 1055 32.11 -9.24 6.91
C PHE A 1055 31.27 -10.49 6.63
N GLY A 1056 31.42 -11.57 7.40
CA GLY A 1056 30.54 -12.75 7.31
C GLY A 1056 29.07 -12.40 7.59
N VAL A 1057 28.81 -11.51 8.55
CA VAL A 1057 27.46 -10.99 8.83
C VAL A 1057 26.97 -10.09 7.69
N LEU A 1058 27.84 -9.27 7.09
CA LEU A 1058 27.50 -8.48 5.91
C LEU A 1058 27.12 -9.36 4.70
N LEU A 1059 27.82 -10.49 4.48
CA LEU A 1059 27.45 -11.44 3.43
C LEU A 1059 26.03 -11.98 3.64
N TYR A 1060 25.68 -12.29 4.90
CA TYR A 1060 24.31 -12.65 5.29
C TYR A 1060 23.32 -11.52 4.98
N GLU A 1061 23.62 -10.27 5.35
CA GLU A 1061 22.75 -9.12 5.03
C GLU A 1061 22.55 -8.94 3.52
N ILE A 1062 23.57 -9.17 2.69
CA ILE A 1062 23.48 -9.03 1.22
C ILE A 1062 22.55 -10.09 0.62
N VAL A 1063 22.71 -11.36 0.98
CA VAL A 1063 21.91 -12.45 0.39
C VAL A 1063 20.46 -12.45 0.86
N THR A 1064 20.22 -11.98 2.09
CA THR A 1064 18.89 -11.87 2.69
C THR A 1064 18.19 -10.54 2.39
N PHE A 1065 18.82 -9.67 1.59
CA PHE A 1065 18.30 -8.36 1.20
C PHE A 1065 17.95 -7.48 2.41
N GLY A 1066 18.87 -7.40 3.37
CA GLY A 1066 18.78 -6.49 4.52
C GLY A 1066 18.01 -7.02 5.73
N SER A 1067 17.86 -8.34 5.87
CA SER A 1067 17.29 -8.94 7.09
C SER A 1067 18.17 -8.66 8.31
N LEU A 1068 17.55 -8.49 9.48
CA LEU A 1068 18.27 -8.21 10.72
C LEU A 1068 19.00 -9.48 11.22
N PRO A 1069 20.33 -9.44 11.46
CA PRO A 1069 21.04 -10.59 12.00
C PRO A 1069 20.49 -11.01 13.38
N TYR A 1070 20.32 -12.32 13.58
CA TYR A 1070 19.70 -12.89 14.80
C TYR A 1070 18.29 -12.33 15.09
N GLN A 1071 17.46 -12.23 14.05
CA GLN A 1071 16.09 -11.75 14.16
C GLN A 1071 15.31 -12.50 15.25
N GLY A 1072 14.48 -11.77 16.02
CA GLY A 1072 13.70 -12.31 17.13
C GLY A 1072 14.43 -12.45 18.47
N LEU A 1073 15.76 -12.24 18.52
CA LEU A 1073 16.54 -12.24 19.76
C LEU A 1073 16.87 -10.81 20.21
N SER A 1074 16.94 -10.57 21.52
CA SER A 1074 17.43 -9.32 22.11
C SER A 1074 18.97 -9.22 22.04
N ASN A 1075 19.53 -8.00 22.16
CA ASN A 1075 20.99 -7.81 22.12
C ASN A 1075 21.73 -8.60 23.23
N SER A 1076 21.12 -8.77 24.40
CA SER A 1076 21.65 -9.59 25.50
C SER A 1076 21.65 -11.09 25.18
N GLU A 1077 20.62 -11.59 24.51
CA GLU A 1077 20.56 -12.99 24.10
C GLU A 1077 21.57 -13.27 22.98
N VAL A 1078 21.70 -12.36 22.02
CA VAL A 1078 22.73 -12.44 20.97
C VAL A 1078 24.13 -12.44 21.59
N LEU A 1079 24.40 -11.56 22.55
CA LEU A 1079 25.67 -11.55 23.29
C LEU A 1079 25.98 -12.92 23.89
N ASN A 1080 25.03 -13.53 24.60
CA ASN A 1080 25.21 -14.84 25.23
C ASN A 1080 25.38 -15.96 24.19
N LYS A 1081 24.62 -15.91 23.09
CA LYS A 1081 24.66 -16.89 22.00
C LYS A 1081 25.99 -16.86 21.25
N VAL A 1082 26.50 -15.68 20.91
CA VAL A 1082 27.80 -15.54 20.24
C VAL A 1082 28.94 -15.94 21.19
N LYS A 1083 28.84 -15.60 22.49
CA LYS A 1083 29.81 -16.03 23.50
C LYS A 1083 29.85 -17.54 23.70
N SER A 1084 28.72 -18.24 23.52
CA SER A 1084 28.67 -19.71 23.58
C SER A 1084 29.11 -20.39 22.28
N GLY A 1085 29.63 -19.63 21.30
CA GLY A 1085 30.12 -20.15 20.02
C GLY A 1085 29.02 -20.45 19.00
N GLN A 1086 27.78 -20.03 19.27
CA GLN A 1086 26.67 -20.22 18.33
C GLN A 1086 26.58 -19.04 17.35
N THR A 1087 26.39 -19.36 16.07
CA THR A 1087 26.34 -18.39 14.96
C THR A 1087 24.91 -18.21 14.42
N ILE A 1088 24.74 -17.36 13.41
CA ILE A 1088 23.46 -17.12 12.74
C ILE A 1088 23.03 -18.40 12.00
N THR A 1089 21.74 -18.73 12.07
CA THR A 1089 21.15 -19.79 11.23
C THR A 1089 21.06 -19.31 9.79
N LEU A 1090 21.83 -19.92 8.89
CA LEU A 1090 21.84 -19.57 7.47
C LEU A 1090 20.59 -20.10 6.76
N PRO A 1091 20.05 -19.36 5.77
CA PRO A 1091 18.86 -19.78 5.04
C PRO A 1091 19.10 -20.97 4.10
N THR A 1092 18.03 -21.71 3.84
CA THR A 1092 18.05 -22.85 2.92
C THR A 1092 18.13 -22.37 1.47
N GLY A 1093 19.14 -22.81 0.72
CA GLY A 1093 19.35 -22.43 -0.68
C GLY A 1093 20.63 -21.65 -0.97
N LEU A 1094 21.48 -21.40 0.03
CA LEU A 1094 22.82 -20.83 -0.21
C LEU A 1094 23.70 -21.80 -1.01
N LYS A 1095 24.55 -21.25 -1.88
CA LYS A 1095 25.57 -22.04 -2.56
C LYS A 1095 26.57 -22.60 -1.54
N PRO A 1096 26.97 -23.88 -1.64
CA PRO A 1096 27.91 -24.50 -0.68
C PRO A 1096 29.22 -23.73 -0.53
N GLN A 1097 29.71 -23.13 -1.62
CA GLN A 1097 30.91 -22.30 -1.63
C GLN A 1097 30.75 -21.04 -0.78
N LEU A 1098 29.58 -20.40 -0.81
CA LEU A 1098 29.29 -19.20 -0.02
C LEU A 1098 29.06 -19.56 1.45
N GLU A 1099 28.34 -20.65 1.70
CA GLU A 1099 28.12 -21.17 3.05
C GLU A 1099 29.47 -21.51 3.73
N GLY A 1100 30.37 -22.17 2.99
CA GLY A 1100 31.73 -22.46 3.44
C GLY A 1100 32.52 -21.20 3.77
N LEU A 1101 32.46 -20.17 2.90
CA LEU A 1101 33.10 -18.88 3.15
C LEU A 1101 32.55 -18.22 4.43
N ILE A 1102 31.23 -18.12 4.58
CA ILE A 1102 30.61 -17.50 5.78
C ILE A 1102 31.01 -18.26 7.05
N LYS A 1103 30.98 -19.59 7.03
CA LYS A 1103 31.43 -20.43 8.15
C LYS A 1103 32.92 -20.27 8.45
N SER A 1104 33.76 -20.04 7.45
CA SER A 1104 35.19 -19.74 7.66
C SER A 1104 35.41 -18.37 8.31
N CYS A 1105 34.60 -17.36 7.97
CA CYS A 1105 34.61 -16.05 8.64
C CYS A 1105 34.15 -16.14 10.10
N TRP A 1106 33.27 -17.10 10.43
CA TRP A 1106 32.71 -17.30 11.77
C TRP A 1106 33.41 -18.37 12.62
N GLN A 1107 34.68 -18.68 12.33
CA GLN A 1107 35.47 -19.51 13.23
C GLN A 1107 35.64 -18.82 14.59
N SER A 1108 35.43 -19.57 15.69
CA SER A 1108 35.54 -19.05 17.05
C SER A 1108 36.95 -18.51 17.33
N GLU A 1109 37.98 -19.23 16.89
CA GLU A 1109 39.38 -18.79 16.99
C GLU A 1109 39.70 -17.79 15.88
N TYR A 1110 40.15 -16.59 16.25
CA TYR A 1110 40.38 -15.50 15.28
C TYR A 1110 41.52 -15.80 14.30
N LYS A 1111 42.50 -16.62 14.69
CA LYS A 1111 43.62 -17.03 13.82
C LYS A 1111 43.20 -18.03 12.73
N SER A 1112 42.10 -18.73 12.94
CA SER A 1112 41.58 -19.72 12.00
C SER A 1112 40.67 -19.10 10.93
N ARG A 1113 40.39 -17.80 11.02
CA ARG A 1113 39.63 -17.06 10.02
C ARG A 1113 40.54 -16.69 8.84
N PRO A 1114 40.03 -16.67 7.59
CA PRO A 1114 40.81 -16.20 6.46
C PRO A 1114 41.14 -14.71 6.60
N THR A 1115 42.25 -14.29 6.02
CA THR A 1115 42.61 -12.87 5.93
C THR A 1115 41.69 -12.15 4.94
N ALA A 1116 41.50 -10.83 5.11
CA ALA A 1116 40.68 -10.05 4.20
C ALA A 1116 41.18 -10.11 2.74
N SER A 1117 42.49 -10.26 2.52
CA SER A 1117 43.09 -10.48 1.19
C SER A 1117 42.72 -11.84 0.59
N GLU A 1118 42.71 -12.91 1.38
CA GLU A 1118 42.30 -14.25 0.92
C GLU A 1118 40.80 -14.27 0.59
N VAL A 1119 39.98 -13.63 1.42
CA VAL A 1119 38.54 -13.48 1.16
C VAL A 1119 38.30 -12.70 -0.15
N ALA A 1120 39.02 -11.60 -0.35
CA ALA A 1120 38.89 -10.80 -1.57
C ALA A 1120 39.33 -11.59 -2.83
N ALA A 1121 40.40 -12.39 -2.73
CA ALA A 1121 40.85 -13.27 -3.81
C ALA A 1121 39.80 -14.35 -4.13
N PHE A 1122 39.29 -15.04 -3.11
CA PHE A 1122 38.27 -16.08 -3.27
C PHE A 1122 36.99 -15.56 -3.95
N ILE A 1123 36.49 -14.40 -3.54
CA ILE A 1123 35.30 -13.78 -4.15
C ILE A 1123 35.59 -13.30 -5.58
N ALA A 1124 36.81 -12.81 -5.85
CA ALA A 1124 37.21 -12.41 -7.20
C ALA A 1124 37.24 -13.59 -8.19
N ASP A 1125 37.68 -14.76 -7.73
CA ASP A 1125 37.72 -15.99 -8.52
C ASP A 1125 36.33 -16.63 -8.73
N THR A 1126 35.34 -16.22 -7.93
CA THR A 1126 33.96 -16.74 -7.98
C THR A 1126 32.93 -15.63 -8.25
N PRO A 1127 32.90 -15.02 -9.44
CA PRO A 1127 32.14 -13.78 -9.71
C PRO A 1127 30.61 -13.90 -9.66
N ARG A 1128 30.04 -15.09 -9.43
CA ARG A 1128 28.60 -15.35 -9.26
C ARG A 1128 28.30 -16.08 -7.94
N LEU A 1129 29.13 -15.90 -6.92
CA LEU A 1129 29.05 -16.58 -5.62
C LEU A 1129 27.76 -16.28 -4.85
N LEU A 1130 27.34 -15.02 -4.79
CA LEU A 1130 26.17 -14.58 -4.02
C LEU A 1130 24.91 -14.64 -4.87
N SER A 1131 23.82 -15.22 -4.35
CA SER A 1131 22.48 -15.20 -4.95
C SER A 1131 21.43 -14.80 -3.89
N PRO A 1132 20.31 -14.17 -4.29
CA PRO A 1132 19.22 -13.87 -3.37
C PRO A 1132 18.71 -15.13 -2.65
N CYS A 1133 18.50 -15.04 -1.34
CA CYS A 1133 17.97 -16.10 -0.50
C CYS A 1133 17.09 -15.44 0.57
N LEU A 1134 15.77 -15.42 0.38
CA LEU A 1134 14.85 -14.73 1.30
C LEU A 1134 14.38 -15.68 2.41
N ASP A 1135 14.71 -15.33 3.65
CA ASP A 1135 14.44 -16.13 4.85
C ASP A 1135 13.00 -15.98 5.36
N LEU A 1136 12.30 -14.89 4.99
CA LEU A 1136 10.98 -14.51 5.50
C LEU A 1136 10.13 -13.76 4.45
N PRO A 1137 8.78 -13.86 4.52
CA PRO A 1137 7.85 -13.05 3.74
C PRO A 1137 8.01 -11.55 4.02
N LEU A 1138 7.59 -10.70 3.08
CA LEU A 1138 7.79 -9.24 3.07
C LEU A 1138 7.32 -8.52 4.35
N ASP A 1139 6.38 -9.12 5.08
CA ASP A 1139 5.69 -8.49 6.22
C ASP A 1139 6.40 -8.68 7.57
N ALA A 1140 7.42 -9.53 7.64
CA ALA A 1140 8.04 -9.92 8.91
C ALA A 1140 9.22 -9.05 9.36
N LEU A 1141 9.57 -7.98 8.62
CA LEU A 1141 10.70 -7.12 8.95
C LEU A 1141 10.26 -5.84 9.67
N SER A 1142 10.70 -5.67 10.91
CA SER A 1142 10.74 -4.37 11.56
C SER A 1142 11.73 -3.48 10.81
N LEU A 1143 11.23 -2.64 9.90
CA LEU A 1143 11.98 -1.46 9.46
C LEU A 1143 12.28 -0.67 10.74
N ASP A 1144 13.56 -0.41 11.03
CA ASP A 1144 13.97 0.43 12.17
C ASP A 1144 13.14 1.72 12.15
N VAL A 1145 12.14 1.79 13.05
CA VAL A 1145 11.10 2.85 13.07
C VAL A 1145 11.72 4.22 13.36
N ASP A 1146 12.94 4.25 13.89
CA ASP A 1146 13.70 5.46 14.20
C ASP A 1146 14.68 5.92 13.10
N SER A 1147 14.69 5.25 11.94
CA SER A 1147 15.40 5.73 10.73
C SER A 1147 14.40 6.18 9.67
N TRP A 1148 14.00 7.45 9.81
CA TRP A 1148 13.07 8.23 8.99
C TRP A 1148 12.85 7.78 7.54
N ARG A 1149 11.66 7.25 7.27
CA ARG A 1149 10.69 7.83 6.31
C ARG A 1149 9.27 7.65 6.86
N LEU A 1150 8.50 8.73 6.95
CA LEU A 1150 7.04 8.66 7.02
C LEU A 1150 6.53 7.95 5.75
N SER A 1151 5.47 7.14 5.86
CA SER A 1151 4.82 6.48 4.72
C SER A 1151 4.39 7.48 3.64
N LYS A 1152 4.10 8.72 4.03
CA LYS A 1152 3.73 9.85 3.16
C LYS A 1152 4.85 10.28 2.19
N GLU A 1153 6.13 10.16 2.57
CA GLU A 1153 7.27 10.61 1.74
C GLU A 1153 7.86 9.50 0.85
N ARG A 1154 7.50 8.23 1.07
CA ARG A 1154 7.87 7.14 0.13
C ARG A 1154 7.06 7.18 -1.16
N ALA A 1155 5.84 7.72 -1.13
CA ALA A 1155 5.02 7.93 -2.32
C ALA A 1155 5.52 9.13 -3.14
N GLU A 1156 5.97 10.20 -2.48
CA GLU A 1156 6.48 11.40 -3.15
C GLU A 1156 7.86 11.16 -3.80
N ALA A 1157 8.70 10.24 -3.28
CA ALA A 1157 9.96 9.88 -3.94
C ALA A 1157 9.83 8.89 -5.11
N ARG A 1158 8.64 8.28 -5.34
CA ARG A 1158 8.35 7.49 -6.55
C ARG A 1158 7.69 8.33 -7.66
N TRP A 1159 7.33 9.58 -7.36
CA TRP A 1159 6.55 10.47 -8.22
C TRP A 1159 7.21 11.82 -8.51
N VAL A 1160 8.54 11.93 -8.38
CA VAL A 1160 9.28 13.10 -8.87
C VAL A 1160 10.50 12.65 -9.68
N SER A 1161 10.24 12.16 -10.90
CA SER A 1161 11.17 12.31 -12.01
C SER A 1161 10.41 12.80 -13.24
N TRP A 1162 10.47 14.13 -13.43
CA TRP A 1162 10.28 14.86 -14.68
C TRP A 1162 8.92 14.72 -15.40
N ALA A 1163 7.90 15.43 -14.92
CA ALA A 1163 7.03 16.33 -15.71
C ALA A 1163 5.84 16.84 -14.88
N ALA A 1164 5.98 18.02 -14.29
CA ALA A 1164 4.83 18.89 -14.06
C ALA A 1164 5.22 20.35 -14.37
N PRO A 1165 4.38 21.13 -15.09
CA PRO A 1165 4.64 22.52 -15.46
C PRO A 1165 4.59 23.45 -14.23
N PRO A 1166 5.13 24.68 -14.35
CA PRO A 1166 5.19 25.62 -13.24
C PRO A 1166 3.79 26.14 -12.92
N SER A 1167 3.24 25.77 -11.78
CA SER A 1167 2.13 26.51 -11.17
C SER A 1167 2.61 27.07 -9.83
N ALA A 1168 2.71 28.40 -9.81
CA ALA A 1168 3.13 29.24 -8.72
C ALA A 1168 2.36 28.94 -7.42
N THR A 1169 3.09 28.74 -6.31
CA THR A 1169 2.84 29.35 -4.99
C THR A 1169 3.73 28.69 -3.95
N THR A 1170 5.00 29.09 -3.93
CA THR A 1170 5.77 29.12 -2.68
C THR A 1170 6.51 30.44 -2.67
N ASP A 1171 5.91 31.36 -1.94
CA ASP A 1171 6.42 32.68 -1.65
C ASP A 1171 7.64 32.52 -0.73
N VAL A 1172 8.83 32.78 -1.29
CA VAL A 1172 10.06 33.05 -0.54
C VAL A 1172 10.62 34.36 -1.08
N THR A 1173 10.13 35.47 -0.54
CA THR A 1173 10.72 36.79 -0.75
C THR A 1173 12.12 36.85 -0.13
N TYR A 1174 13.09 36.97 -1.03
CA TYR A 1174 14.48 37.35 -0.81
C TYR A 1174 14.61 38.75 -0.17
N LEU A 1175 15.62 38.91 0.68
CA LEU A 1175 16.25 40.22 0.90
C LEU A 1175 17.10 40.58 -0.34
N SER A 1176 16.82 41.77 -0.86
CA SER A 1176 17.62 42.65 -1.72
C SER A 1176 18.05 42.19 -3.13
N ALA A 1177 17.39 42.84 -4.10
CA ALA A 1177 17.94 43.63 -5.20
C ALA A 1177 18.67 42.96 -6.38
N ASP A 1178 18.07 43.23 -7.54
CA ASP A 1178 18.60 43.36 -8.90
C ASP A 1178 19.08 42.13 -9.66
N ALA A 1179 18.32 41.84 -10.72
CA ALA A 1179 18.62 40.87 -11.75
C ALA A 1179 19.58 41.44 -12.81
N PRO A 1180 20.42 40.57 -13.40
CA PRO A 1180 20.68 40.65 -14.83
C PRO A 1180 20.40 39.34 -15.56
N ARG A 1181 19.96 39.52 -16.81
CA ARG A 1181 19.75 38.52 -17.86
C ARG A 1181 21.09 38.11 -18.47
N GLU A 1182 21.21 36.86 -18.91
CA GLU A 1182 21.92 36.40 -20.13
C GLU A 1182 21.81 34.86 -20.19
N ASN A 1183 21.27 34.27 -21.27
CA ASN A 1183 22.09 33.76 -22.37
C ASN A 1183 23.46 33.27 -21.91
N ASP A 1184 23.58 31.99 -21.55
CA ASP A 1184 24.69 31.21 -22.07
C ASP A 1184 24.41 29.71 -21.98
N ARG A 1185 24.58 29.07 -23.15
CA ARG A 1185 24.75 27.63 -23.32
C ARG A 1185 25.98 27.22 -22.53
N PHE A 1186 25.99 26.01 -21.94
CA PHE A 1186 26.93 24.95 -22.32
C PHE A 1186 26.68 23.68 -21.47
N LEU A 1187 26.53 22.57 -22.20
CA LEU A 1187 26.65 21.17 -21.75
C LEU A 1187 28.14 20.83 -21.53
N PRO A 1188 28.50 19.69 -20.91
CA PRO A 1188 28.25 18.35 -21.48
C PRO A 1188 27.13 17.56 -20.81
#